data_AF-A0ABD1WR42-F1
#
_entry.id   AF-A0ABD1WR42-F1
#
_cell.length_a   1.000
_cell.length_b   1.000
_cell.length_c   1.000
_cell.angle_alpha   90.00
_cell.angle_beta   90.00
_cell.angle_gamma   90.00
#
_symmetry.space_group_name_H-M   'P 1'
#
loop_
_entity.id
_entity.type
_entity.pdbx_description
1 polymer ?
#
loop_
_entity_poly.entity_id
_entity_poly.type
_entity_poly.pdbx_seq_one_letter_code
_entity_poly.pdbx_strand_id
1 'polypeptide(L)'
;MGGAGFAGGDGKAVVFKSKLKWVGLVGLVLSTFSLFTHFLLARYTAGTALSEYQSSITIFSWRPIFDTADLSTTIALQRRLWGPIRHLESLHPYANPRGTYPAPVLQTNGFIFVKIRGGFHEIRNSICDIVVVSRLLNATLVIPEIQSTTSSKGISTEFKSFAYLYNEDQFMSALAEDVKIVKTLPKNLKGSRRKKEIPSFKVSSTSSPYFYLHYVRPVLTRHSVVEIVISDGGCLQPVLPPNLEEYQRLRCRVAFHALRLRDEVQELATKILYRLRASGRPFIAYDPGMTRDALAYFGCAELFQDVHTELIQHKRAWMLKRGIVKGNLSVDSAKQRLNGLCPLMPEEVGIILRAYGYSRNTIIYVSGGEVFGGQKKLIPLHAMFENVVDRTLLSMPWELNKMYGREANLVDKSPKMSPPAKEETKVGAWKTSGPRPRPLPPPPARPKTYHIEGWWGWVAESDNEPESTVMELRTNAHKLLWEAIDYTICVEADVFIPGFDRDGKGNPNFASLVMGNRLYQSAASKTYRFDRKEIAKLLEEIRDQFYQANHTWITSVRRHLRRNLVDGLTKESTRSKPLSFLSFPVPECSCSKINSTKVSSHASSPSSNSQFPAALGAIHQCPSWMNGDMVPGPRGDESEEDLDEDDSSSIGLLFRQSSENREGGGEMSNKEDTQIEDQEELEGGER
;
A
#
# COMPACT_ATOMS: atom_id res chain seq x y z
N MET A 1 -82.53 42.82 23.70
CA MET A 1 -82.89 44.03 24.47
C MET A 1 -81.72 44.36 25.38
N GLY A 2 -81.24 45.59 25.32
CA GLY A 2 -80.10 46.04 26.11
C GLY A 2 -80.46 46.36 27.55
N GLY A 3 -79.40 46.68 28.30
CA GLY A 3 -79.44 47.51 29.50
C GLY A 3 -79.25 46.76 30.81
N ALA A 4 -78.12 47.00 31.47
CA ALA A 4 -78.02 47.50 32.85
C ALA A 4 -76.55 47.53 33.28
N GLY A 5 -76.13 48.61 33.93
CA GLY A 5 -74.76 48.86 34.34
C GLY A 5 -74.43 48.54 35.80
N PHE A 6 -73.35 49.19 36.23
CA PHE A 6 -72.84 49.44 37.58
C PHE A 6 -71.93 48.41 38.28
N ALA A 7 -70.66 48.85 38.40
CA ALA A 7 -69.83 48.96 39.60
C ALA A 7 -69.15 47.74 40.24
N GLY A 8 -67.83 47.92 40.46
CA GLY A 8 -67.12 47.51 41.67
C GLY A 8 -66.12 46.36 41.52
N GLY A 9 -64.82 46.62 41.75
CA GLY A 9 -63.84 45.54 41.90
C GLY A 9 -62.38 45.99 41.86
N ASP A 10 -61.91 46.51 42.99
CA ASP A 10 -60.54 46.82 43.42
C ASP A 10 -59.34 46.33 42.58
N GLY A 11 -58.47 47.29 42.25
CA GLY A 11 -57.10 47.04 41.87
C GLY A 11 -56.26 46.55 43.05
N LYS A 12 -55.61 45.40 42.88
CA LYS A 12 -54.40 45.03 43.63
C LYS A 12 -53.26 44.81 42.63
N ALA A 13 -52.41 45.82 42.50
CA ALA A 13 -51.11 45.69 41.87
C ALA A 13 -50.22 44.80 42.76
N VAL A 14 -49.91 43.59 42.30
CA VAL A 14 -48.88 42.76 42.92
C VAL A 14 -47.52 43.26 42.43
N VAL A 15 -46.95 44.19 43.20
CA VAL A 15 -45.56 44.63 43.04
C VAL A 15 -44.65 43.48 43.50
N PHE A 16 -44.07 42.74 42.55
CA PHE A 16 -43.08 41.70 42.82
C PHE A 16 -41.74 42.34 43.23
N LYS A 17 -41.58 42.62 44.53
CA LYS A 17 -40.29 42.93 45.15
C LYS A 17 -39.48 41.64 45.36
N SER A 18 -38.53 41.36 44.46
CA SER A 18 -37.23 40.77 44.80
C SER A 18 -36.40 40.64 43.53
N LYS A 19 -35.32 41.44 43.42
CA LYS A 19 -34.35 41.33 42.32
C LYS A 19 -33.78 39.91 42.18
N LEU A 20 -33.76 39.14 43.27
CA LEU A 20 -33.27 37.75 43.29
C LEU A 20 -34.19 36.78 42.54
N LYS A 21 -35.50 37.01 42.57
CA LYS A 21 -36.47 36.21 41.79
C LYS A 21 -36.37 36.50 40.29
N TRP A 22 -36.01 37.73 39.92
CA TRP A 22 -35.71 38.08 38.53
C TRP A 22 -34.43 37.42 38.03
N VAL A 23 -33.37 37.37 38.85
CA VAL A 23 -32.14 36.63 38.51
C VAL A 23 -32.42 35.13 38.39
N GLY A 24 -33.26 34.57 39.26
CA GLY A 24 -33.71 33.17 39.16
C GLY A 24 -34.54 32.89 37.91
N LEU A 25 -35.47 33.79 37.55
CA LEU A 25 -36.28 33.66 36.34
C LEU A 25 -35.43 33.80 35.07
N VAL A 26 -34.50 34.76 35.04
CA VAL A 26 -33.57 34.95 33.93
C VAL A 26 -32.62 33.76 33.82
N GLY A 27 -32.11 33.23 34.93
CA GLY A 27 -31.30 32.02 34.94
C GLY A 27 -32.05 30.78 34.45
N LEU A 28 -33.33 30.65 34.81
CA LEU A 28 -34.17 29.55 34.34
C LEU A 28 -34.48 29.68 32.84
N VAL A 29 -34.74 30.89 32.35
CA VAL A 29 -34.91 31.18 30.92
C VAL A 29 -33.61 30.94 30.13
N LEU A 30 -32.45 31.34 30.66
CA LEU A 30 -31.16 31.06 30.03
C LEU A 30 -30.83 29.57 30.04
N SER A 31 -31.19 28.85 31.10
CA SER A 31 -31.01 27.40 31.19
C SER A 31 -31.92 26.65 30.22
N THR A 32 -33.19 27.05 30.08
CA THR A 32 -34.07 26.47 29.07
C THR A 32 -33.64 26.82 27.65
N PHE A 33 -33.10 28.02 27.41
CA PHE A 33 -32.53 28.40 26.12
C PHE A 33 -31.24 27.63 25.81
N SER A 34 -30.39 27.39 26.82
CA SER A 34 -29.21 26.53 26.73
C SER A 34 -29.61 25.08 26.44
N LEU A 35 -30.61 24.55 27.14
CA LEU A 35 -31.10 23.19 26.90
C LEU A 35 -31.76 23.07 25.52
N PHE A 36 -32.49 24.09 25.07
CA PHE A 36 -33.10 24.14 23.75
C PHE A 36 -32.07 24.29 22.64
N THR A 37 -31.00 25.07 22.84
CA THR A 37 -29.88 25.16 21.89
C THR A 37 -29.07 23.86 21.86
N HIS A 38 -28.84 23.21 23.00
CA HIS A 38 -28.26 21.87 23.03
C HIS A 38 -29.18 20.80 22.43
N PHE A 39 -30.50 20.90 22.60
CA PHE A 39 -31.46 20.02 21.92
C PHE A 39 -31.52 20.29 20.42
N LEU A 40 -31.40 21.55 19.98
CA LEU A 40 -31.33 21.92 18.57
C LEU A 40 -30.00 21.50 17.95
N LEU A 41 -28.87 21.65 18.65
CA LEU A 41 -27.57 21.10 18.26
C LEU A 41 -27.63 19.58 18.21
N ALA A 42 -28.22 18.93 19.21
CA ALA A 42 -28.42 17.48 19.26
C ALA A 42 -29.37 17.00 18.14
N ARG A 43 -30.41 17.77 17.79
CA ARG A 43 -31.30 17.49 16.65
C ARG A 43 -30.67 17.86 15.31
N TYR A 44 -29.77 18.83 15.25
CA TYR A 44 -28.98 19.10 14.06
C TYR A 44 -28.04 17.92 13.85
N THR A 45 -27.34 17.47 14.89
CA THR A 45 -26.46 16.28 14.84
C THR A 45 -27.22 14.97 14.63
N ALA A 46 -28.44 14.81 15.17
CA ALA A 46 -29.27 13.62 14.98
C ALA A 46 -30.08 13.65 13.67
N GLY A 47 -30.46 14.82 13.19
CA GLY A 47 -31.08 15.05 11.89
C GLY A 47 -30.09 14.90 10.74
N THR A 48 -28.80 15.19 10.97
CA THR A 48 -27.68 14.86 10.07
C THR A 48 -27.16 13.43 10.23
N ALA A 49 -27.67 12.65 11.18
CA ALA A 49 -27.21 11.27 11.44
C ALA A 49 -28.07 10.18 10.77
N LEU A 50 -29.15 10.52 10.05
CA LEU A 50 -30.06 9.51 9.50
C LEU A 50 -30.60 9.76 8.08
N SER A 51 -30.08 10.77 7.37
CA SER A 51 -30.29 10.89 5.93
C SER A 51 -29.16 11.69 5.33
N GLU A 52 -28.56 11.13 4.28
CA GLU A 52 -27.56 11.75 3.41
C GLU A 52 -26.21 12.06 4.05
N TYR A 53 -25.25 11.19 3.74
CA TYR A 53 -23.82 11.50 3.60
C TYR A 53 -23.64 12.59 2.52
N GLN A 54 -24.20 13.79 2.73
CA GLN A 54 -23.95 14.95 1.91
C GLN A 54 -22.73 15.64 2.49
N SER A 55 -21.59 15.30 1.87
CA SER A 55 -20.36 16.09 1.86
C SER A 55 -20.69 17.56 2.09
N SER A 56 -20.18 18.15 3.17
CA SER A 56 -20.12 19.60 3.27
C SER A 56 -19.36 20.08 2.03
N ILE A 57 -20.11 20.63 1.07
CA ILE A 57 -19.58 21.38 -0.06
C ILE A 57 -18.93 22.60 0.57
N THR A 58 -17.67 22.43 0.92
CA THR A 58 -16.77 23.53 1.07
C THR A 58 -16.16 23.76 -0.29
N ILE A 59 -16.39 24.96 -0.82
CA ILE A 59 -15.69 25.51 -1.97
C ILE A 59 -14.24 25.73 -1.52
N PHE A 60 -13.48 24.66 -1.32
CA PHE A 60 -12.05 24.72 -1.08
C PHE A 60 -11.37 24.12 -2.29
N SER A 61 -10.87 25.03 -3.14
CA SER A 61 -9.72 24.74 -3.98
C SER A 61 -8.64 24.11 -3.10
N TRP A 62 -8.13 22.95 -3.51
CA TRP A 62 -7.06 22.21 -2.85
C TRP A 62 -5.94 23.18 -2.43
N ARG A 63 -5.68 23.34 -1.12
CA ARG A 63 -4.53 24.13 -0.64
C ARG A 63 -3.28 23.23 -0.70
N PRO A 64 -2.11 23.75 -1.11
CA PRO A 64 -0.88 22.98 -1.08
C PRO A 64 -0.66 22.46 0.35
N ILE A 65 -0.48 21.14 0.49
CA ILE A 65 -0.17 20.51 1.80
C ILE A 65 1.24 20.88 2.25
N PHE A 66 2.12 21.18 1.31
CA PHE A 66 3.54 21.41 1.56
C PHE A 66 3.86 22.89 1.39
N ASP A 67 4.45 23.48 2.43
CA ASP A 67 5.03 24.80 2.34
C ASP A 67 6.22 24.82 1.35
N THR A 68 6.44 25.98 0.72
CA THR A 68 7.62 26.23 -0.11
C THR A 68 8.85 26.25 0.80
N ALA A 69 9.70 25.23 0.70
CA ALA A 69 10.92 25.16 1.49
C ALA A 69 12.07 25.91 0.82
N ASP A 70 12.85 26.62 1.62
CA ASP A 70 14.14 27.19 1.22
C ASP A 70 15.13 26.02 0.98
N LEU A 71 15.54 25.83 -0.27
CA LEU A 71 16.37 24.69 -0.69
C LEU A 71 17.86 24.95 -0.35
N SER A 72 18.18 25.19 0.93
CA SER A 72 19.54 25.50 1.40
C SER A 72 20.47 24.29 1.51
N THR A 73 20.11 23.15 0.92
CA THR A 73 20.95 21.95 0.87
C THR A 73 22.11 22.14 -0.12
N THR A 74 23.33 21.73 0.26
CA THR A 74 24.46 21.70 -0.68
C THR A 74 24.11 20.89 -1.94
N ILE A 75 24.42 21.44 -3.12
CA ILE A 75 24.10 20.85 -4.44
C ILE A 75 24.57 19.38 -4.51
N ALA A 76 25.71 19.06 -3.90
CA ALA A 76 26.28 17.72 -3.83
C ALA A 76 25.39 16.72 -3.06
N LEU A 77 24.89 17.08 -1.87
CA LEU A 77 24.00 16.22 -1.08
C LEU A 77 22.67 15.99 -1.80
N GLN A 78 22.12 17.02 -2.44
CA GLN A 78 20.90 16.89 -3.24
C GLN A 78 21.10 15.93 -4.42
N ARG A 79 22.24 16.03 -5.14
CA ARG A 79 22.62 15.09 -6.21
C ARG A 79 22.74 13.66 -5.68
N ARG A 80 23.38 13.47 -4.52
CA ARG A 80 23.54 12.15 -3.88
C ARG A 80 22.23 11.52 -3.43
N LEU A 81 21.28 12.30 -2.91
CA LEU A 81 20.00 11.78 -2.42
C LEU A 81 18.99 11.52 -3.54
N TRP A 82 18.93 12.40 -4.55
CA TRP A 82 17.83 12.43 -5.54
C TRP A 82 18.26 12.22 -6.98
N GLY A 83 19.56 12.39 -7.30
CA GLY A 83 20.08 12.23 -8.66
C GLY A 83 20.02 10.77 -9.18
N PRO A 84 20.18 10.57 -10.50
CA PRO A 84 20.16 9.24 -11.12
C PRO A 84 21.38 8.39 -10.74
N ILE A 85 21.24 7.07 -10.87
CA ILE A 85 22.33 6.11 -10.70
C ILE A 85 23.12 6.02 -12.02
N ARG A 86 24.28 6.70 -12.09
CA ARG A 86 25.10 6.84 -13.31
C ARG A 86 25.41 5.51 -14.00
N HIS A 87 25.71 4.45 -13.23
CA HIS A 87 26.04 3.13 -13.77
C HIS A 87 24.90 2.47 -14.56
N LEU A 88 23.66 2.93 -14.38
CA LEU A 88 22.46 2.34 -14.99
C LEU A 88 21.86 3.24 -16.09
N GLU A 89 22.43 4.42 -16.34
CA GLU A 89 21.93 5.37 -17.35
C GLU A 89 22.00 4.84 -18.78
N SER A 90 22.92 3.92 -19.07
CA SER A 90 23.06 3.31 -20.39
C SER A 90 21.96 2.29 -20.71
N LEU A 91 21.19 1.85 -19.72
CA LEU A 91 20.15 0.84 -19.88
C LEU A 91 18.81 1.53 -20.19
N HIS A 92 18.23 1.20 -21.35
CA HIS A 92 17.00 1.79 -21.84
C HIS A 92 15.87 0.75 -22.02
N PRO A 93 14.60 1.16 -21.86
CA PRO A 93 13.45 0.31 -22.15
C PRO A 93 13.44 -0.11 -23.62
N TYR A 94 13.31 -1.41 -23.87
CA TYR A 94 13.15 -1.96 -25.21
C TYR A 94 12.40 -3.29 -25.19
N ALA A 95 11.12 -3.26 -25.55
CA ALA A 95 10.24 -4.42 -25.58
C ALA A 95 9.97 -4.95 -27.01
N ASN A 96 10.49 -4.27 -28.04
CA ASN A 96 10.22 -4.63 -29.43
C ASN A 96 10.93 -5.94 -29.81
N PRO A 97 10.38 -6.68 -30.78
CA PRO A 97 11.02 -7.88 -31.30
C PRO A 97 12.44 -7.62 -31.81
N ARG A 98 13.33 -8.61 -31.67
CA ARG A 98 14.72 -8.53 -32.16
C ARG A 98 15.01 -9.39 -33.39
N GLY A 99 14.09 -10.29 -33.73
CA GLY A 99 14.17 -11.14 -34.92
C GLY A 99 12.89 -11.09 -35.76
N THR A 100 12.72 -12.08 -36.63
CA THR A 100 11.50 -12.22 -37.42
C THR A 100 10.30 -12.50 -36.52
N TYR A 101 9.36 -11.56 -36.48
CA TYR A 101 8.15 -11.66 -35.67
C TYR A 101 6.92 -11.63 -36.58
N PRO A 102 6.45 -12.79 -37.07
CA PRO A 102 5.36 -12.84 -38.03
C PRO A 102 4.03 -12.43 -37.37
N ALA A 103 3.18 -11.75 -38.12
CA ALA A 103 1.83 -11.43 -37.67
C ALA A 103 1.01 -12.70 -37.31
N PRO A 104 -0.05 -12.59 -36.49
CA PRO A 104 -0.89 -13.72 -36.12
C PRO A 104 -1.63 -14.28 -37.34
N VAL A 105 -1.77 -15.61 -37.39
CA VAL A 105 -2.49 -16.28 -38.48
C VAL A 105 -3.98 -15.96 -38.41
N LEU A 106 -4.64 -15.74 -39.57
CA LEU A 106 -6.07 -15.42 -39.63
C LEU A 106 -6.97 -16.51 -39.02
N GLN A 107 -6.59 -17.78 -39.20
CA GLN A 107 -7.26 -18.95 -38.67
C GLN A 107 -6.59 -19.40 -37.36
N THR A 108 -7.34 -19.33 -36.26
CA THR A 108 -6.89 -19.74 -34.93
C THR A 108 -7.43 -21.12 -34.55
N ASN A 109 -6.73 -21.81 -33.64
CA ASN A 109 -7.11 -23.15 -33.15
C ASN A 109 -8.39 -23.18 -32.29
N GLY A 110 -8.88 -22.01 -31.84
CA GLY A 110 -10.07 -21.88 -31.01
C GLY A 110 -10.04 -20.63 -30.15
N PHE A 111 -10.89 -20.61 -29.11
CA PHE A 111 -11.01 -19.51 -28.14
C PHE A 111 -10.50 -19.90 -26.76
N ILE A 112 -9.68 -19.05 -26.15
CA ILE A 112 -9.31 -19.16 -24.74
C ILE A 112 -10.13 -18.16 -23.94
N PHE A 113 -10.91 -18.69 -23.02
CA PHE A 113 -11.67 -17.90 -22.05
C PHE A 113 -10.98 -18.01 -20.67
N VAL A 114 -10.81 -16.90 -19.97
CA VAL A 114 -9.94 -16.85 -18.78
C VAL A 114 -10.66 -16.22 -17.62
N LYS A 115 -10.52 -16.82 -16.44
CA LYS A 115 -10.90 -16.23 -15.15
C LYS A 115 -9.66 -16.07 -14.28
N ILE A 116 -9.42 -14.85 -13.83
CA ILE A 116 -8.26 -14.48 -13.02
C ILE A 116 -8.74 -14.08 -11.63
N ARG A 117 -8.12 -14.65 -10.60
CA ARG A 117 -8.31 -14.32 -9.19
C ARG A 117 -7.00 -13.83 -8.60
N GLY A 118 -7.09 -12.83 -7.76
CA GLY A 118 -5.94 -12.30 -7.02
C GLY A 118 -6.02 -10.80 -6.77
N GLY A 119 -4.98 -10.29 -6.12
CA GLY A 119 -4.69 -8.86 -5.97
C GLY A 119 -4.12 -8.24 -7.26
N PHE A 120 -3.80 -6.95 -7.23
CA PHE A 120 -3.43 -6.20 -8.43
C PHE A 120 -2.21 -6.81 -9.16
N HIS A 121 -1.14 -7.14 -8.43
CA HIS A 121 0.07 -7.70 -9.02
C HIS A 121 -0.12 -9.12 -9.58
N GLU A 122 -0.89 -9.96 -8.88
CA GLU A 122 -1.27 -11.31 -9.34
C GLU A 122 -2.05 -11.24 -10.66
N ILE A 123 -3.01 -10.31 -10.75
CA ILE A 123 -3.80 -10.08 -11.96
C ILE A 123 -2.91 -9.63 -13.11
N ARG A 124 -2.04 -8.63 -12.88
CA ARG A 124 -1.16 -8.08 -13.92
C ARG A 124 -0.22 -9.15 -14.48
N ASN A 125 0.42 -9.95 -13.60
CA ASN A 125 1.26 -11.07 -14.01
C ASN A 125 0.48 -12.11 -14.84
N SER A 126 -0.71 -12.49 -14.37
CA SER A 126 -1.57 -13.47 -15.04
C SER A 126 -2.00 -13.03 -16.44
N ILE A 127 -2.30 -11.74 -16.64
CA ILE A 127 -2.69 -11.22 -17.96
C ILE A 127 -1.50 -11.24 -18.93
N CYS A 128 -0.30 -10.90 -18.47
CA CYS A 128 0.90 -10.95 -19.30
C CYS A 128 1.22 -12.39 -19.77
N ASP A 129 1.07 -13.36 -18.87
CA ASP A 129 1.27 -14.77 -19.18
C ASP A 129 0.22 -15.31 -20.15
N ILE A 130 -1.06 -14.98 -19.94
CA ILE A 130 -2.13 -15.60 -20.73
C ILE A 130 -2.18 -15.08 -22.17
N VAL A 131 -1.73 -13.85 -22.42
CA VAL A 131 -1.52 -13.34 -23.78
C VAL A 131 -0.45 -14.16 -24.49
N VAL A 132 0.67 -14.42 -23.82
CA VAL A 132 1.76 -15.27 -24.34
C VAL A 132 1.29 -16.70 -24.59
N VAL A 133 0.56 -17.29 -23.66
CA VAL A 133 -0.02 -18.63 -23.83
C VAL A 133 -0.97 -18.68 -25.02
N SER A 134 -1.78 -17.64 -25.22
CA SER A 134 -2.69 -17.54 -26.37
C SER A 134 -1.91 -17.46 -27.69
N ARG A 135 -0.81 -16.70 -27.72
CA ARG A 135 0.12 -16.69 -28.85
C ARG A 135 0.75 -18.06 -29.11
N LEU A 136 1.23 -18.72 -28.06
CA LEU A 136 1.88 -20.03 -28.13
C LEU A 136 0.93 -21.11 -28.69
N LEU A 137 -0.36 -21.02 -28.35
CA LEU A 137 -1.39 -21.96 -28.79
C LEU A 137 -2.05 -21.58 -30.12
N ASN A 138 -1.64 -20.47 -30.76
CA ASN A 138 -2.31 -19.87 -31.92
C ASN A 138 -3.84 -19.76 -31.69
N ALA A 139 -4.23 -19.21 -30.54
CA ALA A 139 -5.61 -19.13 -30.09
C ALA A 139 -6.11 -17.68 -30.04
N THR A 140 -7.41 -17.49 -30.24
CA THR A 140 -8.06 -16.20 -30.00
C THR A 140 -8.30 -16.02 -28.50
N LEU A 141 -7.74 -14.98 -27.91
CA LEU A 141 -7.96 -14.66 -26.50
C LEU A 141 -9.28 -13.88 -26.34
N VAL A 142 -10.14 -14.34 -25.44
CA VAL A 142 -11.28 -13.54 -24.97
C VAL A 142 -10.80 -12.64 -23.84
N ILE A 143 -11.25 -11.38 -23.79
CA ILE A 143 -10.93 -10.45 -22.69
C ILE A 143 -11.09 -11.16 -21.33
N PRO A 144 -10.04 -11.19 -20.48
CA PRO A 144 -10.08 -11.92 -19.21
C PRO A 144 -11.15 -11.42 -18.23
N GLU A 145 -11.72 -12.31 -17.44
CA GLU A 145 -12.59 -11.95 -16.31
C GLU A 145 -11.80 -11.95 -14.99
N ILE A 146 -11.61 -10.76 -14.42
CA ILE A 146 -11.07 -10.48 -13.09
C ILE A 146 -12.16 -10.65 -12.02
N GLN A 147 -12.08 -11.71 -11.21
CA GLN A 147 -13.17 -12.05 -10.28
C GLN A 147 -13.19 -11.23 -8.99
N SER A 148 -12.08 -10.61 -8.60
CA SER A 148 -12.00 -9.75 -7.41
C SER A 148 -12.87 -8.48 -7.52
N THR A 149 -13.23 -8.04 -8.74
CA THR A 149 -14.04 -6.82 -8.96
C THR A 149 -15.52 -7.09 -9.23
N THR A 150 -15.94 -8.34 -9.40
CA THR A 150 -17.33 -8.64 -9.83
C THR A 150 -18.12 -9.53 -8.89
N SER A 151 -17.50 -10.06 -7.84
CA SER A 151 -18.16 -10.99 -6.91
C SER A 151 -18.93 -10.29 -5.78
N SER A 152 -18.70 -9.00 -5.56
CA SER A 152 -19.32 -8.26 -4.45
C SER A 152 -20.60 -7.56 -4.89
N LYS A 153 -21.68 -7.74 -4.11
CA LYS A 153 -22.94 -7.00 -4.34
C LYS A 153 -22.69 -5.51 -4.10
N GLY A 154 -23.18 -4.66 -5.00
CA GLY A 154 -23.16 -3.20 -4.82
C GLY A 154 -22.09 -2.43 -5.60
N ILE A 155 -21.21 -3.11 -6.34
CA ILE A 155 -20.25 -2.46 -7.26
C ILE A 155 -20.98 -1.94 -8.50
N SER A 156 -20.46 -0.85 -9.09
CA SER A 156 -20.96 -0.30 -10.34
C SER A 156 -21.09 -1.38 -11.44
N THR A 157 -22.28 -1.46 -12.03
CA THR A 157 -22.56 -2.29 -13.22
C THR A 157 -22.16 -1.60 -14.52
N GLU A 158 -21.76 -0.33 -14.46
CA GLU A 158 -21.29 0.45 -15.62
C GLU A 158 -20.00 -0.16 -16.19
N PHE A 159 -19.19 -0.75 -15.30
CA PHE A 159 -17.92 -1.35 -15.67
C PHE A 159 -18.01 -2.87 -15.65
N LYS A 160 -17.48 -3.48 -16.71
CA LYS A 160 -17.24 -4.93 -16.75
C LYS A 160 -15.93 -5.24 -16.04
N SER A 161 -15.80 -6.49 -15.61
CA SER A 161 -14.65 -7.02 -14.86
C SER A 161 -13.27 -6.49 -15.28
N PHE A 162 -12.88 -6.59 -16.56
CA PHE A 162 -11.60 -6.10 -17.07
C PHE A 162 -11.57 -4.57 -17.20
N ALA A 163 -12.63 -4.01 -17.82
CA ALA A 163 -12.85 -2.57 -17.97
C ALA A 163 -12.90 -1.80 -16.64
N TYR A 164 -13.10 -2.48 -15.50
CA TYR A 164 -13.05 -1.87 -14.19
C TYR A 164 -11.64 -1.34 -13.88
N LEU A 165 -10.59 -2.05 -14.34
CA LEU A 165 -9.20 -1.72 -14.02
C LEU A 165 -8.42 -1.17 -15.22
N TYR A 166 -8.66 -1.73 -16.41
CA TYR A 166 -7.85 -1.46 -17.61
C TYR A 166 -8.70 -0.95 -18.78
N ASN A 167 -8.08 -0.21 -19.69
CA ASN A 167 -8.71 0.23 -20.92
C ASN A 167 -8.75 -0.91 -21.96
N GLU A 168 -9.95 -1.45 -22.24
CA GLU A 168 -10.16 -2.59 -23.16
C GLU A 168 -9.71 -2.29 -24.59
N ASP A 169 -10.01 -1.11 -25.11
CA ASP A 169 -9.76 -0.76 -26.51
C ASP A 169 -8.26 -0.52 -26.76
N GLN A 170 -7.58 0.11 -25.80
CA GLN A 170 -6.12 0.22 -25.81
C GLN A 170 -5.45 -1.15 -25.74
N PHE A 171 -5.93 -2.04 -24.88
CA PHE A 171 -5.38 -3.39 -24.74
C PHE A 171 -5.51 -4.19 -26.05
N MET A 172 -6.65 -4.10 -26.73
CA MET A 172 -6.88 -4.77 -28.01
C MET A 172 -6.05 -4.17 -29.15
N SER A 173 -5.97 -2.84 -29.25
CA SER A 173 -5.24 -2.16 -30.33
C SER A 173 -3.72 -2.35 -30.20
N ALA A 174 -3.18 -2.24 -28.98
CA ALA A 174 -1.74 -2.42 -28.73
C ALA A 174 -1.24 -3.83 -29.03
N LEU A 175 -2.11 -4.84 -29.01
CA LEU A 175 -1.77 -6.25 -29.24
C LEU A 175 -2.30 -6.80 -30.56
N ALA A 176 -2.85 -5.96 -31.44
CA ALA A 176 -3.47 -6.40 -32.69
C ALA A 176 -2.51 -7.19 -33.60
N GLU A 177 -1.23 -6.82 -33.60
CA GLU A 177 -0.15 -7.50 -34.35
C GLU A 177 0.47 -8.67 -33.56
N ASP A 178 0.12 -8.84 -32.30
CA ASP A 178 0.66 -9.86 -31.41
C ASP A 178 -0.30 -11.06 -31.31
N VAL A 179 -1.54 -10.83 -30.91
CA VAL A 179 -2.54 -11.87 -30.63
C VAL A 179 -3.93 -11.39 -31.00
N LYS A 180 -4.74 -12.26 -31.61
CA LYS A 180 -6.14 -11.96 -31.86
C LYS A 180 -6.94 -11.95 -30.56
N ILE A 181 -7.50 -10.79 -30.21
CA ILE A 181 -8.30 -10.60 -28.98
C ILE A 181 -9.74 -10.24 -29.35
N VAL A 182 -10.71 -10.79 -28.63
CA VAL A 182 -12.13 -10.48 -28.79
C VAL A 182 -12.79 -10.15 -27.45
N LYS A 183 -13.75 -9.22 -27.45
CA LYS A 183 -14.44 -8.79 -26.22
C LYS A 183 -15.28 -9.90 -25.57
N THR A 184 -15.94 -10.74 -26.37
CA THR A 184 -16.80 -11.81 -25.85
C THR A 184 -16.77 -13.05 -26.74
N LEU A 185 -17.09 -14.20 -26.16
CA LEU A 185 -17.26 -15.44 -26.91
C LEU A 185 -18.36 -15.32 -28.00
N PRO A 186 -18.19 -16.02 -29.14
CA PRO A 186 -19.24 -16.20 -30.14
C PRO A 186 -20.57 -16.73 -29.56
N LYS A 187 -21.70 -16.40 -30.19
CA LYS A 187 -23.06 -16.69 -29.67
C LYS A 187 -23.29 -18.19 -29.41
N ASN A 188 -22.81 -19.07 -30.29
CA ASN A 188 -22.88 -20.53 -30.15
C ASN A 188 -22.13 -21.02 -28.89
N LEU A 189 -20.94 -20.48 -28.62
CA LEU A 189 -20.12 -20.87 -27.46
C LEU A 189 -20.62 -20.27 -26.13
N LYS A 190 -21.34 -19.14 -26.18
CA LYS A 190 -22.01 -18.57 -25.00
C LYS A 190 -23.06 -19.50 -24.40
N GLY A 191 -23.74 -20.30 -25.24
CA GLY A 191 -24.70 -21.32 -24.80
C GLY A 191 -24.02 -22.41 -23.96
N SER A 192 -22.96 -23.01 -24.50
CA SER A 192 -22.16 -24.03 -23.81
C SER A 192 -21.54 -23.53 -22.50
N ARG A 193 -21.14 -22.25 -22.45
CA ARG A 193 -20.69 -21.62 -21.20
C ARG A 193 -21.78 -21.62 -20.13
N ARG A 194 -23.01 -21.24 -20.47
CA ARG A 194 -24.14 -21.20 -19.52
C ARG A 194 -24.48 -22.59 -18.97
N LYS A 195 -24.31 -23.62 -19.81
CA LYS A 195 -24.50 -25.04 -19.45
C LYS A 195 -23.30 -25.67 -18.73
N LYS A 196 -22.19 -24.93 -18.54
CA LYS A 196 -20.93 -25.41 -17.96
C LYS A 196 -20.30 -26.59 -18.72
N GLU A 197 -20.47 -26.62 -20.04
CA GLU A 197 -19.95 -27.68 -20.92
C GLU A 197 -18.53 -27.38 -21.44
N ILE A 198 -17.96 -26.21 -21.13
CA ILE A 198 -16.63 -25.82 -21.59
C ILE A 198 -15.57 -26.53 -20.73
N PRO A 199 -14.60 -27.26 -21.34
CA PRO A 199 -13.50 -27.86 -20.61
C PRO A 199 -12.69 -26.80 -19.86
N SER A 200 -12.45 -27.02 -18.57
CA SER A 200 -11.76 -26.05 -17.71
C SER A 200 -10.43 -26.60 -17.16
N PHE A 201 -9.40 -25.75 -17.17
CA PHE A 201 -8.08 -26.04 -16.63
C PHE A 201 -7.78 -25.08 -15.49
N LYS A 202 -7.48 -25.63 -14.31
CA LYS A 202 -6.83 -24.87 -13.23
C LYS A 202 -5.33 -24.96 -13.45
N VAL A 203 -4.67 -23.82 -13.60
CA VAL A 203 -3.26 -23.74 -13.98
C VAL A 203 -2.41 -23.23 -12.81
N SER A 204 -1.19 -23.76 -12.72
CA SER A 204 -0.20 -23.31 -11.74
C SER A 204 0.48 -22.04 -12.25
N SER A 205 0.98 -21.20 -11.34
CA SER A 205 1.75 -20.01 -11.69
C SER A 205 3.04 -20.31 -12.47
N THR A 206 3.55 -21.54 -12.40
CA THR A 206 4.80 -21.97 -13.04
C THR A 206 4.59 -23.01 -14.14
N SER A 207 3.37 -23.13 -14.68
CA SER A 207 3.08 -24.08 -15.76
C SER A 207 4.01 -23.88 -16.97
N SER A 208 4.51 -24.99 -17.53
CA SER A 208 5.49 -24.95 -18.62
C SER A 208 4.84 -24.79 -20.00
N PRO A 209 5.58 -24.29 -21.02
CA PRO A 209 5.11 -24.31 -22.41
C PRO A 209 4.68 -25.70 -22.88
N TYR A 210 5.37 -26.75 -22.40
CA TYR A 210 5.03 -28.14 -22.69
C TYR A 210 3.62 -28.50 -22.22
N PHE A 211 3.23 -28.08 -21.01
CA PHE A 211 1.89 -28.33 -20.49
C PHE A 211 0.81 -27.77 -21.44
N TYR A 212 1.00 -26.55 -21.92
CA TYR A 212 0.08 -25.92 -22.85
C TYR A 212 0.01 -26.65 -24.20
N LEU A 213 1.16 -26.95 -24.80
CA LEU A 213 1.23 -27.57 -26.12
C LEU A 213 0.71 -29.01 -26.16
N HIS A 214 0.88 -29.77 -25.08
CA HIS A 214 0.57 -31.20 -25.04
C HIS A 214 -0.75 -31.54 -24.32
N TYR A 215 -1.23 -30.72 -23.39
CA TYR A 215 -2.47 -30.99 -22.66
C TYR A 215 -3.60 -30.03 -23.02
N VAL A 216 -3.31 -28.72 -23.11
CA VAL A 216 -4.35 -27.72 -23.40
C VAL A 216 -4.67 -27.66 -24.89
N ARG A 217 -3.64 -27.65 -25.76
CA ARG A 217 -3.82 -27.54 -27.22
C ARG A 217 -4.72 -28.62 -27.81
N PRO A 218 -4.57 -29.93 -27.49
CA PRO A 218 -5.43 -30.96 -28.07
C PRO A 218 -6.90 -30.81 -27.69
N VAL A 219 -7.17 -30.36 -26.45
CA VAL A 219 -8.53 -30.10 -25.97
C VAL A 219 -9.11 -28.87 -26.66
N LEU A 220 -8.30 -27.83 -26.83
CA LEU A 220 -8.66 -26.61 -27.56
C LEU A 220 -9.03 -26.93 -29.01
N THR A 221 -8.23 -27.71 -29.74
CA THR A 221 -8.53 -28.07 -31.13
C THR A 221 -9.79 -28.95 -31.24
N ARG A 222 -10.05 -29.83 -30.26
CA ARG A 222 -11.24 -30.70 -30.26
C ARG A 222 -12.53 -29.93 -29.97
N HIS A 223 -12.53 -29.02 -28.99
CA HIS A 223 -13.74 -28.34 -28.53
C HIS A 223 -13.88 -26.91 -29.09
N SER A 224 -12.86 -26.40 -29.78
CA SER A 224 -12.75 -24.99 -30.23
C SER A 224 -12.80 -23.94 -29.12
N VAL A 225 -12.88 -24.35 -27.85
CA VAL A 225 -12.91 -23.46 -26.68
C VAL A 225 -12.37 -24.16 -25.43
N VAL A 226 -11.64 -23.43 -24.60
CA VAL A 226 -11.23 -23.86 -23.26
C VAL A 226 -11.37 -22.73 -22.25
N GLU A 227 -11.67 -23.08 -21.00
CA GLU A 227 -11.63 -22.18 -19.86
C GLU A 227 -10.32 -22.38 -19.09
N ILE A 228 -9.60 -21.30 -18.81
CA ILE A 228 -8.41 -21.30 -17.96
C ILE A 228 -8.70 -20.49 -16.69
N VAL A 229 -8.54 -21.13 -15.54
CA VAL A 229 -8.74 -20.50 -14.22
C VAL A 229 -7.39 -20.31 -13.56
N ILE A 230 -7.04 -19.05 -13.30
CA ILE A 230 -5.77 -18.62 -12.70
C ILE A 230 -6.05 -18.07 -11.30
N SER A 231 -5.38 -18.60 -10.27
CA SER A 231 -5.59 -18.20 -8.87
C SER A 231 -4.31 -17.86 -8.09
N ASP A 232 -3.14 -18.07 -8.67
CA ASP A 232 -1.84 -17.98 -7.97
C ASP A 232 -0.88 -16.96 -8.58
N GLY A 233 -1.38 -15.92 -9.25
CA GLY A 233 -0.56 -14.78 -9.66
C GLY A 233 0.44 -15.05 -10.78
N GLY A 234 -0.04 -15.67 -11.85
CA GLY A 234 0.73 -16.09 -13.02
C GLY A 234 0.14 -17.37 -13.59
N CYS A 235 0.50 -17.73 -14.81
CA CYS A 235 0.16 -19.04 -15.38
C CYS A 235 1.26 -19.63 -16.27
N LEU A 236 2.41 -18.99 -16.40
CA LEU A 236 3.48 -19.50 -17.24
C LEU A 236 4.82 -19.32 -16.53
N GLN A 237 5.69 -20.33 -16.63
CA GLN A 237 7.00 -20.28 -15.98
C GLN A 237 7.73 -18.94 -16.23
N PRO A 238 8.35 -18.32 -15.20
CA PRO A 238 8.93 -16.98 -15.33
C PRO A 238 10.07 -16.89 -16.35
N VAL A 239 10.93 -17.91 -16.39
CA VAL A 239 12.05 -18.00 -17.33
C VAL A 239 11.69 -18.99 -18.44
N LEU A 240 11.57 -18.49 -19.67
CA LEU A 240 11.31 -19.30 -20.85
C LEU A 240 12.63 -19.79 -21.49
N PRO A 241 12.60 -20.95 -22.18
CA PRO A 241 13.73 -21.42 -22.97
C PRO A 241 14.20 -20.41 -24.03
N PRO A 242 15.48 -20.44 -24.47
CA PRO A 242 16.04 -19.46 -25.42
C PRO A 242 15.28 -19.36 -26.74
N ASN A 243 14.72 -20.46 -27.24
CA ASN A 243 13.92 -20.47 -28.47
C ASN A 243 12.55 -19.76 -28.33
N LEU A 244 12.15 -19.40 -27.11
CA LEU A 244 10.92 -18.68 -26.80
C LEU A 244 11.20 -17.27 -26.23
N GLU A 245 12.40 -16.72 -26.46
CA GLU A 245 12.79 -15.40 -25.94
C GLU A 245 11.84 -14.27 -26.41
N GLU A 246 11.35 -14.33 -27.66
CA GLU A 246 10.37 -13.37 -28.17
C GLU A 246 9.05 -13.36 -27.40
N TYR A 247 8.68 -14.48 -26.76
CA TYR A 247 7.51 -14.54 -25.90
C TYR A 247 7.75 -13.81 -24.56
N GLN A 248 8.99 -13.77 -24.06
CA GLN A 248 9.33 -12.90 -22.92
C GLN A 248 9.21 -11.42 -23.31
N ARG A 249 9.66 -11.05 -24.51
CA ARG A 249 9.49 -9.69 -25.04
C ARG A 249 8.02 -9.31 -25.22
N LEU A 250 7.18 -10.27 -25.64
CA LEU A 250 5.74 -10.08 -25.66
C LEU A 250 5.18 -9.81 -24.25
N ARG A 251 5.65 -10.50 -23.20
CA ARG A 251 5.27 -10.15 -21.81
C ARG A 251 5.62 -8.70 -21.48
N CYS A 252 6.78 -8.21 -21.91
CA CYS A 252 7.17 -6.79 -21.74
C CYS A 252 6.17 -5.85 -22.43
N ARG A 253 5.82 -6.12 -23.69
CA ARG A 253 4.87 -5.28 -24.44
C ARG A 253 3.50 -5.26 -23.79
N VAL A 254 3.02 -6.41 -23.34
CA VAL A 254 1.75 -6.49 -22.61
C VAL A 254 1.83 -5.70 -21.31
N ALA A 255 2.86 -5.94 -20.50
CA ALA A 255 3.01 -5.36 -19.18
C ALA A 255 3.18 -3.85 -19.19
N PHE A 256 3.95 -3.29 -20.14
CA PHE A 256 4.36 -1.89 -20.09
C PHE A 256 3.71 -1.00 -21.16
N HIS A 257 3.12 -1.57 -22.21
CA HIS A 257 2.48 -0.80 -23.29
C HIS A 257 0.98 -1.10 -23.44
N ALA A 258 0.57 -2.37 -23.39
CA ALA A 258 -0.83 -2.73 -23.63
C ALA A 258 -1.73 -2.58 -22.40
N LEU A 259 -1.24 -2.90 -21.19
CA LEU A 259 -1.99 -2.80 -19.95
C LEU A 259 -2.01 -1.38 -19.39
N ARG A 260 -2.75 -0.49 -20.07
CA ARG A 260 -3.04 0.85 -19.57
C ARG A 260 -4.24 0.82 -18.64
N LEU A 261 -4.08 1.46 -17.48
CA LEU A 261 -5.15 1.66 -16.52
C LEU A 261 -6.29 2.47 -17.16
N ARG A 262 -7.50 2.31 -16.63
CA ARG A 262 -8.67 3.09 -17.04
C ARG A 262 -8.44 4.59 -16.80
N ASP A 263 -9.01 5.41 -17.66
CA ASP A 263 -8.73 6.85 -17.74
C ASP A 263 -9.00 7.59 -16.40
N GLU A 264 -10.07 7.25 -15.68
CA GLU A 264 -10.39 7.88 -14.39
C GLU A 264 -9.35 7.56 -13.32
N VAL A 265 -8.75 6.36 -13.38
CA VAL A 265 -7.66 5.95 -12.47
C VAL A 265 -6.40 6.75 -12.80
N GLN A 266 -6.08 6.89 -14.10
CA GLN A 266 -4.93 7.66 -14.57
C GLN A 266 -5.08 9.15 -14.25
N GLU A 267 -6.27 9.71 -14.43
CA GLU A 267 -6.58 11.11 -14.13
C GLU A 267 -6.36 11.42 -12.64
N LEU A 268 -6.88 10.56 -11.75
CA LEU A 268 -6.69 10.74 -10.31
C LEU A 268 -5.23 10.55 -9.90
N ALA A 269 -4.55 9.52 -10.41
CA ALA A 269 -3.12 9.33 -10.14
C ALA A 269 -2.29 10.53 -10.59
N THR A 270 -2.59 11.09 -11.76
CA THR A 270 -1.92 12.30 -12.28
C THR A 270 -2.16 13.52 -11.39
N LYS A 271 -3.40 13.71 -10.89
CA LYS A 271 -3.72 14.78 -9.94
C LYS A 271 -2.96 14.61 -8.62
N ILE A 272 -2.86 13.39 -8.10
CA ILE A 272 -2.09 13.10 -6.89
C ILE A 272 -0.60 13.41 -7.10
N LEU A 273 -0.03 12.99 -8.24
CA LEU A 273 1.36 13.32 -8.60
C LEU A 273 1.58 14.83 -8.71
N TYR A 274 0.64 15.55 -9.31
CA TYR A 274 0.68 17.01 -9.37
C TYR A 274 0.66 17.64 -7.97
N ARG A 275 -0.18 17.13 -7.06
CA ARG A 275 -0.26 17.58 -5.65
C ARG A 275 1.05 17.32 -4.90
N LEU A 276 1.66 16.15 -5.09
CA LEU A 276 2.94 15.79 -4.50
C LEU A 276 4.08 16.71 -4.98
N ARG A 277 4.08 17.04 -6.28
CA ARG A 277 5.10 17.87 -6.92
C ARG A 277 4.80 19.37 -6.90
N ALA A 278 3.66 19.79 -6.33
CA ALA A 278 3.22 21.19 -6.37
C ALA A 278 4.23 22.16 -5.72
N SER A 279 4.98 21.69 -4.73
CA SER A 279 6.05 22.46 -4.08
C SER A 279 7.37 22.52 -4.87
N GLY A 280 7.46 21.82 -6.02
CA GLY A 280 8.69 21.67 -6.80
C GLY A 280 9.72 20.73 -6.18
N ARG A 281 9.38 20.06 -5.08
CA ARG A 281 10.28 19.19 -4.31
C ARG A 281 10.14 17.72 -4.75
N PRO A 282 11.23 16.93 -4.72
CA PRO A 282 11.15 15.50 -4.96
C PRO A 282 10.48 14.79 -3.78
N PHE A 283 9.95 13.60 -4.02
CA PHE A 283 9.30 12.80 -2.99
C PHE A 283 9.74 11.33 -3.02
N ILE A 284 9.57 10.67 -1.88
CA ILE A 284 9.79 9.24 -1.71
C ILE A 284 8.44 8.54 -1.76
N ALA A 285 8.32 7.46 -2.52
CA ALA A 285 7.24 6.50 -2.36
C ALA A 285 7.72 5.31 -1.51
N TYR A 286 7.00 5.02 -0.43
CA TYR A 286 7.28 3.94 0.50
C TYR A 286 6.15 2.92 0.49
N ASP A 287 6.46 1.67 0.15
CA ASP A 287 5.52 0.55 0.26
C ASP A 287 5.89 -0.33 1.46
N PRO A 288 5.13 -0.32 2.57
CA PRO A 288 5.46 -1.16 3.72
C PRO A 288 5.44 -2.65 3.39
N GLY A 289 4.58 -3.10 2.49
CA GLY A 289 4.41 -4.52 2.12
C GLY A 289 3.96 -5.44 3.28
N MET A 290 3.55 -4.85 4.41
CA MET A 290 3.14 -5.54 5.64
C MET A 290 1.68 -5.98 5.55
N THR A 291 1.42 -7.13 4.93
CA THR A 291 0.08 -7.73 4.92
C THR A 291 -0.04 -8.82 5.99
N ARG A 292 -1.25 -9.02 6.52
CA ARG A 292 -1.54 -10.11 7.49
C ARG A 292 -1.06 -11.46 6.96
N ASP A 293 -1.30 -11.73 5.68
CA ASP A 293 -0.96 -13.00 5.04
C ASP A 293 0.57 -13.17 4.92
N ALA A 294 1.31 -12.13 4.53
CA ALA A 294 2.77 -12.16 4.49
C ALA A 294 3.36 -12.37 5.90
N LEU A 295 2.90 -11.62 6.89
CA LEU A 295 3.36 -11.73 8.28
C LEU A 295 3.11 -13.13 8.86
N ALA A 296 1.96 -13.73 8.55
CA ALA A 296 1.60 -15.07 8.97
C ALA A 296 2.47 -16.15 8.29
N TYR A 297 2.72 -16.00 6.99
CA TYR A 297 3.54 -16.92 6.21
C TYR A 297 4.98 -17.00 6.76
N PHE A 298 5.59 -15.84 7.01
CA PHE A 298 6.96 -15.75 7.50
C PHE A 298 7.11 -15.90 9.02
N GLY A 299 6.00 -15.94 9.77
CA GLY A 299 6.03 -16.15 11.22
C GLY A 299 6.56 -14.93 11.98
N CYS A 300 6.06 -13.74 11.63
CA CYS A 300 6.52 -12.45 12.18
C CYS A 300 5.54 -11.87 13.22
N ALA A 301 4.83 -12.74 13.95
CA ALA A 301 3.74 -12.33 14.84
C ALA A 301 4.23 -11.49 16.02
N GLU A 302 5.32 -11.89 16.66
CA GLU A 302 5.80 -11.32 17.93
C GLU A 302 6.37 -9.90 17.76
N LEU A 303 6.47 -9.38 16.53
CA LEU A 303 6.89 -8.01 16.24
C LEU A 303 5.83 -6.95 16.62
N PHE A 304 4.57 -7.34 16.80
CA PHE A 304 3.47 -6.39 17.01
C PHE A 304 3.15 -6.16 18.49
N GLN A 305 3.30 -7.20 19.33
CA GLN A 305 3.09 -7.18 20.78
C GLN A 305 1.71 -6.63 21.22
N ASP A 306 0.71 -6.77 20.37
CA ASP A 306 -0.69 -6.39 20.65
C ASP A 306 -1.66 -7.39 19.99
N VAL A 307 -2.94 -7.01 19.84
CA VAL A 307 -3.98 -7.85 19.21
C VAL A 307 -3.58 -8.39 17.83
N HIS A 308 -2.71 -7.68 17.12
CA HIS A 308 -2.24 -8.12 15.80
C HIS A 308 -1.39 -9.38 15.85
N THR A 309 -0.75 -9.68 16.98
CA THR A 309 -0.02 -10.94 17.20
C THR A 309 -0.97 -12.13 17.04
N GLU A 310 -2.12 -12.08 17.70
CA GLU A 310 -3.14 -13.13 17.66
C GLU A 310 -3.74 -13.28 16.25
N LEU A 311 -3.97 -12.17 15.55
CA LEU A 311 -4.44 -12.19 14.16
C LEU A 311 -3.47 -12.89 13.21
N ILE A 312 -2.18 -12.62 13.38
CA ILE A 312 -1.13 -13.26 12.57
C ILE A 312 -1.05 -14.75 12.89
N GLN A 313 -1.06 -15.11 14.18
CA GLN A 313 -1.01 -16.52 14.61
C GLN A 313 -2.23 -17.31 14.15
N HIS A 314 -3.44 -16.75 14.29
CA HIS A 314 -4.67 -17.34 13.79
C HIS A 314 -4.59 -17.60 12.28
N LYS A 315 -4.16 -16.59 11.51
CA LYS A 315 -3.99 -16.74 10.06
C LYS A 315 -2.94 -17.80 9.71
N ARG A 316 -1.85 -17.88 10.48
CA ARG A 316 -0.81 -18.91 10.29
C ARG A 316 -1.35 -20.31 10.60
N ALA A 317 -2.14 -20.49 11.64
CA ALA A 317 -2.81 -21.75 11.95
C ALA A 317 -3.73 -22.19 10.79
N TRP A 318 -4.47 -21.25 10.23
CA TRP A 318 -5.29 -21.49 9.03
C TRP A 318 -4.45 -21.91 7.83
N MET A 319 -3.28 -21.29 7.61
CA MET A 319 -2.36 -21.65 6.52
C MET A 319 -1.75 -23.06 6.70
N LEU A 320 -1.40 -23.44 7.93
CA LEU A 320 -0.90 -24.77 8.27
C LEU A 320 -1.95 -25.85 8.02
N LYS A 321 -3.20 -25.64 8.47
CA LYS A 321 -4.33 -26.55 8.21
C LYS A 321 -4.55 -26.81 6.72
N ARG A 322 -4.18 -25.85 5.85
CA ARG A 322 -4.32 -25.93 4.38
C ARG A 322 -3.03 -26.34 3.65
N GLY A 323 -1.94 -26.58 4.37
CA GLY A 323 -0.65 -26.96 3.76
C GLY A 323 0.04 -25.85 2.96
N ILE A 324 -0.37 -24.59 3.13
CA ILE A 324 0.28 -23.43 2.48
C ILE A 324 1.64 -23.17 3.12
N VAL A 325 1.70 -23.25 4.44
CA VAL A 325 2.92 -23.16 5.25
C VAL A 325 3.23 -24.55 5.78
N LYS A 326 4.53 -24.88 5.94
CA LYS A 326 5.01 -26.08 6.62
C LYS A 326 5.74 -25.69 7.89
N GLY A 327 5.70 -26.57 8.91
CA GLY A 327 6.41 -26.38 10.17
C GLY A 327 5.48 -26.02 11.33
N ASN A 328 6.04 -25.36 12.34
CA ASN A 328 5.33 -25.07 13.59
C ASN A 328 4.49 -23.80 13.50
N LEU A 329 3.42 -23.77 14.32
CA LEU A 329 2.55 -22.61 14.50
C LEU A 329 3.33 -21.45 15.14
N SER A 330 3.91 -21.68 16.31
CA SER A 330 4.79 -20.71 16.95
C SER A 330 6.18 -20.78 16.33
N VAL A 331 6.70 -19.61 15.97
CA VAL A 331 8.02 -19.41 15.36
C VAL A 331 8.63 -18.18 16.02
N ASP A 332 9.90 -18.28 16.41
CA ASP A 332 10.68 -17.16 16.94
C ASP A 332 10.79 -16.05 15.89
N SER A 333 10.00 -14.99 16.09
CA SER A 333 9.88 -13.90 15.12
C SER A 333 11.15 -13.05 15.08
N ALA A 334 11.88 -12.95 16.21
CA ALA A 334 13.14 -12.23 16.28
C ALA A 334 14.20 -12.92 15.41
N LYS A 335 14.28 -14.25 15.46
CA LYS A 335 15.15 -15.03 14.58
C LYS A 335 14.74 -14.92 13.11
N GLN A 336 13.45 -14.91 12.79
CA GLN A 336 12.98 -14.68 11.41
C GLN A 336 13.37 -13.28 10.90
N ARG A 337 13.23 -12.25 11.74
CA ARG A 337 13.67 -10.88 11.45
C ARG A 337 15.18 -10.80 11.21
N LEU A 338 16.00 -11.38 12.07
CA LEU A 338 17.47 -11.43 11.90
C LEU A 338 17.90 -12.18 10.64
N ASN A 339 17.09 -13.12 10.15
CA ASN A 339 17.30 -13.82 8.88
C ASN A 339 16.81 -13.04 7.65
N GLY A 340 16.24 -11.84 7.83
CA GLY A 340 15.70 -10.99 6.76
C GLY A 340 14.37 -11.47 6.18
N LEU A 341 13.66 -12.37 6.88
CA LEU A 341 12.39 -12.95 6.45
C LEU A 341 11.17 -12.12 6.83
N CYS A 342 11.31 -11.24 7.83
CA CYS A 342 10.27 -10.30 8.23
C CYS A 342 10.41 -8.94 7.51
N PRO A 343 9.30 -8.20 7.35
CA PRO A 343 9.33 -6.83 6.82
C PRO A 343 10.09 -5.88 7.74
N LEU A 344 10.65 -4.83 7.15
CA LEU A 344 11.11 -3.69 7.94
C LEU A 344 9.91 -2.86 8.38
N MET A 345 9.87 -2.52 9.66
CA MET A 345 8.85 -1.68 10.25
C MET A 345 9.01 -0.23 9.76
N PRO A 346 7.92 0.57 9.67
CA PRO A 346 8.02 1.96 9.25
C PRO A 346 9.00 2.80 10.09
N GLU A 347 9.12 2.51 11.38
CA GLU A 347 10.13 3.13 12.27
C GLU A 347 11.56 2.84 11.80
N GLU A 348 11.89 1.58 11.51
CA GLU A 348 13.21 1.16 11.06
C GLU A 348 13.58 1.83 9.74
N VAL A 349 12.63 1.85 8.78
CA VAL A 349 12.80 2.54 7.50
C VAL A 349 13.05 4.03 7.73
N GLY A 350 12.30 4.65 8.64
CA GLY A 350 12.48 6.05 9.00
C GLY A 350 13.89 6.35 9.54
N ILE A 351 14.38 5.54 10.47
CA ILE A 351 15.73 5.68 11.06
C ILE A 351 16.79 5.56 9.95
N ILE A 352 16.66 4.57 9.08
CA ILE A 352 17.59 4.37 7.96
C ILE A 352 17.62 5.59 7.03
N LEU A 353 16.46 6.17 6.72
CA LEU A 353 16.39 7.35 5.85
C LEU A 353 17.00 8.59 6.50
N ARG A 354 16.77 8.79 7.79
CA ARG A 354 17.40 9.86 8.57
C ARG A 354 18.92 9.69 8.60
N ALA A 355 19.41 8.47 8.82
CA ALA A 355 20.83 8.16 8.79
C ALA A 355 21.46 8.38 7.41
N TYR A 356 20.74 8.04 6.34
CA TYR A 356 21.20 8.25 4.97
C TYR A 356 21.34 9.75 4.61
N GLY A 357 20.49 10.61 5.20
CA GLY A 357 20.58 12.06 5.08
C GLY A 357 19.29 12.75 4.62
N TYR A 358 18.16 12.04 4.55
CA TYR A 358 16.87 12.67 4.24
C TYR A 358 16.41 13.56 5.40
N SER A 359 16.06 14.80 5.09
CA SER A 359 15.60 15.82 6.03
C SER A 359 14.17 15.55 6.54
N ARG A 360 13.82 16.11 7.70
CA ARG A 360 12.49 15.96 8.32
C ARG A 360 11.35 16.51 7.44
N ASN A 361 11.65 17.49 6.61
CA ASN A 361 10.69 18.05 5.67
C ASN A 361 10.48 17.18 4.42
N THR A 362 11.18 16.04 4.25
CA THR A 362 11.03 15.16 3.07
C THR A 362 9.59 14.69 2.90
N ILE A 363 9.06 14.75 1.67
CA ILE A 363 7.72 14.26 1.35
C ILE A 363 7.80 12.75 1.18
N ILE A 364 7.00 12.01 1.95
CA ILE A 364 6.89 10.55 1.86
C ILE A 364 5.45 10.18 1.55
N TYR A 365 5.23 9.62 0.36
CA TYR A 365 3.99 8.98 -0.03
C TYR A 365 4.00 7.51 0.45
N VAL A 366 3.10 7.15 1.36
CA VAL A 366 2.92 5.76 1.80
C VAL A 366 1.90 5.08 0.89
N SER A 367 2.35 4.05 0.17
CA SER A 367 1.49 3.26 -0.72
C SER A 367 0.89 2.06 -0.01
N GLY A 368 -0.15 1.51 -0.63
CA GLY A 368 -0.90 0.38 -0.11
C GLY A 368 -2.25 0.84 0.46
N GLY A 369 -3.08 -0.15 0.80
CA GLY A 369 -4.24 0.08 1.64
C GLY A 369 -3.83 0.44 3.07
N GLU A 370 -4.72 0.22 4.03
CA GLU A 370 -4.37 0.35 5.44
C GLU A 370 -3.18 -0.56 5.79
N VAL A 371 -2.10 0.06 6.28
CA VAL A 371 -0.93 -0.67 6.79
C VAL A 371 -1.41 -1.58 7.91
N PHE A 372 -1.01 -2.86 7.91
CA PHE A 372 -1.39 -3.77 8.99
C PHE A 372 -0.85 -3.25 10.33
N GLY A 373 -1.71 -3.09 11.33
CA GLY A 373 -1.40 -2.32 12.55
C GLY A 373 -1.94 -0.88 12.56
N GLY A 374 -2.46 -0.40 11.42
CA GLY A 374 -3.06 0.91 11.24
C GLY A 374 -2.07 2.07 11.43
N GLN A 375 -2.64 3.25 11.68
CA GLN A 375 -1.87 4.49 11.90
C GLN A 375 -0.88 4.39 13.06
N LYS A 376 -1.14 3.54 14.07
CA LYS A 376 -0.23 3.31 15.21
C LYS A 376 1.17 2.90 14.76
N LYS A 377 1.29 2.11 13.68
CA LYS A 377 2.60 1.69 13.14
C LYS A 377 3.29 2.75 12.29
N LEU A 378 2.56 3.78 11.85
CA LEU A 378 3.11 4.93 11.11
C LEU A 378 3.51 6.10 12.02
N ILE A 379 3.06 6.14 13.28
CA ILE A 379 3.39 7.23 14.24
C ILE A 379 4.89 7.53 14.29
N PRO A 380 5.80 6.53 14.43
CA PRO A 380 7.24 6.84 14.45
C PRO A 380 7.71 7.48 13.15
N LEU A 381 7.21 7.04 11.99
CA LEU A 381 7.57 7.63 10.70
C LEU A 381 7.11 9.10 10.61
N HIS A 382 5.89 9.41 11.08
CA HIS A 382 5.39 10.79 11.19
C HIS A 382 6.20 11.66 12.16
N ALA A 383 6.76 11.07 13.23
CA ALA A 383 7.62 11.81 14.14
C ALA A 383 8.94 12.23 13.48
N MET A 384 9.48 11.38 12.60
CA MET A 384 10.74 11.62 11.87
C MET A 384 10.58 12.49 10.63
N PHE A 385 9.41 12.45 9.98
CA PHE A 385 9.10 13.18 8.76
C PHE A 385 7.75 13.88 8.87
N GLU A 386 7.75 15.19 8.70
CA GLU A 386 6.55 16.03 8.84
C GLU A 386 5.55 15.79 7.69
N ASN A 387 6.05 15.42 6.51
CA ASN A 387 5.29 15.37 5.26
C ASN A 387 4.99 13.93 4.80
N VAL A 388 4.50 13.09 5.71
CA VAL A 388 4.05 11.73 5.40
C VAL A 388 2.58 11.78 5.00
N VAL A 389 2.28 11.36 3.77
CA VAL A 389 0.96 11.44 3.15
C VAL A 389 0.59 10.12 2.47
N ASP A 390 -0.69 9.90 2.19
CA ASP A 390 -1.17 8.73 1.46
C ASP A 390 -2.25 9.13 0.44
N ARG A 391 -2.77 8.14 -0.30
CA ARG A 391 -3.85 8.36 -1.27
C ARG A 391 -5.06 9.06 -0.67
N THR A 392 -5.43 8.72 0.57
CA THR A 392 -6.65 9.22 1.21
C THR A 392 -6.54 10.70 1.56
N LEU A 393 -5.36 11.14 2.02
CA LEU A 393 -5.04 12.54 2.26
C LEU A 393 -4.90 13.35 0.96
N LEU A 394 -4.53 12.67 -0.13
CA LEU A 394 -4.28 13.30 -1.42
C LEU A 394 -5.46 13.22 -2.39
N SER A 395 -6.63 12.74 -1.97
CA SER A 395 -7.81 12.59 -2.83
C SER A 395 -9.07 13.13 -2.16
N MET A 396 -9.96 13.73 -2.95
CA MET A 396 -11.26 14.17 -2.46
C MET A 396 -12.30 13.05 -2.64
N PRO A 397 -13.34 12.96 -1.78
CA PRO A 397 -14.36 11.91 -1.89
C PRO A 397 -15.05 11.84 -3.26
N TRP A 398 -15.31 12.98 -3.91
CA TRP A 398 -15.91 13.00 -5.26
C TRP A 398 -14.96 12.50 -6.35
N GLU A 399 -13.64 12.66 -6.19
CA GLU A 399 -12.66 12.12 -7.14
C GLU A 399 -12.62 10.59 -7.07
N LEU A 400 -12.69 10.06 -5.84
CA LEU A 400 -12.82 8.62 -5.61
C LEU A 400 -14.15 8.07 -6.13
N ASN A 401 -15.27 8.77 -5.88
CA ASN A 401 -16.57 8.36 -6.39
C ASN A 401 -16.64 8.39 -7.93
N LYS A 402 -16.02 9.38 -8.57
CA LYS A 402 -15.89 9.41 -10.04
C LYS A 402 -15.18 8.17 -10.56
N MET A 403 -14.14 7.71 -9.84
CA MET A 403 -13.42 6.49 -10.17
C MET A 403 -14.24 5.21 -9.87
N TYR A 404 -15.02 5.14 -8.79
CA TYR A 404 -15.83 3.94 -8.52
C TYR A 404 -17.00 3.79 -9.51
N GLY A 405 -17.49 4.92 -10.04
CA GLY A 405 -18.70 4.99 -10.87
C GLY A 405 -19.98 4.96 -10.02
N ARG A 406 -21.12 4.74 -10.67
CA ARG A 406 -22.41 4.67 -9.96
C ARG A 406 -22.55 3.38 -9.19
N GLU A 407 -22.51 3.47 -7.88
CA GLU A 407 -22.67 2.32 -7.01
C GLU A 407 -24.11 2.18 -6.50
N ALA A 408 -24.55 0.95 -6.25
CA ALA A 408 -25.90 0.73 -5.74
C ALA A 408 -25.99 1.12 -4.26
N ASN A 409 -27.13 1.69 -3.86
CA ASN A 409 -27.43 1.92 -2.45
C ASN A 409 -27.63 0.57 -1.75
N LEU A 410 -26.67 0.21 -0.89
CA LEU A 410 -26.77 -0.97 -0.04
C LEU A 410 -27.57 -0.57 1.20
N VAL A 411 -28.88 -0.83 1.18
CA VAL A 411 -29.68 -0.71 2.41
C VAL A 411 -29.28 -1.87 3.31
N ASP A 412 -28.57 -1.57 4.40
CA ASP A 412 -28.42 -2.53 5.48
C ASP A 412 -29.82 -2.88 5.97
N LYS A 413 -30.17 -4.17 5.90
CA LYS A 413 -31.21 -4.69 6.78
C LYS A 413 -30.61 -4.60 8.18
N SER A 414 -30.74 -3.45 8.83
CA SER A 414 -30.55 -3.32 10.27
C SER A 414 -31.23 -4.52 10.94
N PRO A 415 -30.61 -5.17 11.95
CA PRO A 415 -31.35 -6.15 12.72
C PRO A 415 -32.62 -5.45 13.19
N LYS A 416 -33.78 -6.05 12.88
CA LYS A 416 -35.07 -5.58 13.41
C LYS A 416 -34.84 -5.30 14.89
N MET A 417 -34.99 -4.05 15.29
CA MET A 417 -35.00 -3.68 16.69
C MET A 417 -35.97 -4.65 17.36
N SER A 418 -35.47 -5.46 18.28
CA SER A 418 -36.29 -6.33 19.11
C SER A 418 -37.47 -5.49 19.59
N PRO A 419 -38.71 -5.99 19.59
CA PRO A 419 -39.83 -5.24 20.16
C PRO A 419 -39.39 -4.76 21.54
N PRO A 420 -39.63 -3.48 21.91
CA PRO A 420 -39.29 -3.01 23.24
C PRO A 420 -39.88 -4.01 24.23
N ALA A 421 -39.01 -4.55 25.10
CA ALA A 421 -39.44 -5.45 26.15
C ALA A 421 -40.59 -4.76 26.87
N LYS A 422 -41.78 -5.38 26.85
CA LYS A 422 -42.91 -4.90 27.64
C LYS A 422 -42.44 -4.88 29.08
N GLU A 423 -42.31 -3.69 29.64
CA GLU A 423 -42.05 -3.48 31.04
C GLU A 423 -43.32 -3.93 31.79
N GLU A 424 -43.41 -5.23 32.10
CA GLU A 424 -44.43 -5.73 33.01
C GLU A 424 -44.09 -5.23 34.42
N THR A 425 -44.68 -4.11 34.80
CA THR A 425 -44.72 -3.65 36.20
C THR A 425 -45.50 -4.65 37.05
N LYS A 426 -44.85 -5.74 37.50
CA LYS A 426 -45.39 -6.66 38.51
C LYS A 426 -45.29 -6.05 39.91
N VAL A 427 -46.01 -4.95 40.15
CA VAL A 427 -46.14 -4.31 41.48
C VAL A 427 -46.94 -5.20 42.46
N GLY A 428 -47.74 -6.15 41.95
CA GLY A 428 -48.55 -7.06 42.77
C GLY A 428 -47.77 -8.19 43.47
N ALA A 429 -46.60 -8.58 42.95
CA ALA A 429 -45.85 -9.74 43.45
C ALA A 429 -44.94 -9.43 44.66
N TRP A 430 -44.69 -8.16 44.97
CA TRP A 430 -43.83 -7.77 46.09
C TRP A 430 -44.54 -7.79 47.45
N LYS A 431 -45.87 -7.64 47.47
CA LYS A 431 -46.66 -7.52 48.70
C LYS A 431 -46.95 -8.85 49.41
N THR A 432 -46.64 -9.99 48.78
CA THR A 432 -46.87 -11.35 49.32
C THR A 432 -45.59 -12.13 49.61
N SER A 433 -44.42 -11.50 49.52
CA SER A 433 -43.14 -12.16 49.82
C SER A 433 -42.86 -12.18 51.33
N GLY A 434 -42.91 -13.38 51.94
CA GLY A 434 -42.60 -13.62 53.35
C GLY A 434 -41.14 -13.34 53.72
N PRO A 435 -40.76 -13.50 55.01
CA PRO A 435 -39.42 -13.14 55.49
C PRO A 435 -38.32 -13.90 54.75
N ARG A 436 -37.27 -13.16 54.33
CA ARG A 436 -36.18 -13.63 53.47
C ARG A 436 -35.44 -14.85 54.06
N PRO A 437 -35.19 -15.91 53.27
CA PRO A 437 -34.18 -16.91 53.62
C PRO A 437 -32.77 -16.27 53.63
N ARG A 438 -31.85 -16.89 54.39
CA ARG A 438 -30.42 -16.53 54.48
C ARG A 438 -29.77 -16.33 53.09
N PRO A 439 -28.69 -15.53 52.98
CA PRO A 439 -28.08 -15.22 51.69
C PRO A 439 -27.68 -16.50 50.97
N LEU A 440 -28.21 -16.70 49.77
CA LEU A 440 -27.68 -17.71 48.85
C LEU A 440 -26.22 -17.36 48.55
N PRO A 441 -25.35 -18.37 48.30
CA PRO A 441 -24.01 -18.13 47.80
C PRO A 441 -24.05 -17.22 46.58
N PRO A 442 -23.02 -16.39 46.36
CA PRO A 442 -22.99 -15.49 45.22
C PRO A 442 -23.24 -16.32 43.95
N PRO A 443 -24.08 -15.83 43.02
CA PRO A 443 -24.28 -16.51 41.76
C PRO A 443 -22.91 -16.74 41.11
N PRO A 444 -22.70 -17.88 40.42
CA PRO A 444 -21.49 -18.09 39.66
C PRO A 444 -21.25 -16.85 38.79
N ALA A 445 -20.00 -16.38 38.77
CA ALA A 445 -19.64 -15.17 38.05
C ALA A 445 -20.28 -15.22 36.66
N ARG A 446 -21.14 -14.25 36.35
CA ARG A 446 -21.69 -14.11 35.00
C ARG A 446 -20.49 -14.17 34.04
N PRO A 447 -20.57 -14.94 32.94
CA PRO A 447 -19.51 -14.90 31.94
C PRO A 447 -19.30 -13.42 31.62
N LYS A 448 -18.07 -12.94 31.85
CA LYS A 448 -17.70 -11.57 31.53
C LYS A 448 -17.93 -11.43 30.02
N THR A 449 -19.04 -10.83 29.63
CA THR A 449 -19.18 -10.30 28.27
C THR A 449 -18.18 -9.17 28.20
N TYR A 450 -16.99 -9.47 27.68
CA TYR A 450 -16.16 -8.45 27.12
C TYR A 450 -17.04 -7.75 26.08
N HIS A 451 -17.34 -6.47 26.29
CA HIS A 451 -17.74 -5.61 25.18
C HIS A 451 -16.51 -5.57 24.28
N ILE A 452 -16.41 -6.51 23.33
CA ILE A 452 -15.29 -6.52 22.42
C ILE A 452 -15.56 -5.45 21.38
N GLU A 453 -15.12 -4.23 21.69
CA GLU A 453 -15.04 -3.16 20.73
C GLU A 453 -14.02 -3.57 19.65
N GLY A 454 -14.51 -3.99 18.49
CA GLY A 454 -13.73 -4.10 17.27
C GLY A 454 -13.96 -5.38 16.46
N TRP A 455 -13.73 -5.25 15.15
CA TRP A 455 -13.77 -6.30 14.12
C TRP A 455 -12.85 -7.52 14.37
N TRP A 456 -12.14 -7.56 15.50
CA TRP A 456 -11.19 -8.61 15.90
C TRP A 456 -11.66 -9.45 17.08
N GLY A 457 -12.82 -9.15 17.67
CA GLY A 457 -13.32 -9.89 18.85
C GLY A 457 -13.62 -11.35 18.60
N TRP A 458 -13.97 -11.70 17.36
CA TRP A 458 -14.21 -13.07 16.95
C TRP A 458 -13.00 -13.98 17.13
N VAL A 459 -11.77 -13.44 17.15
CA VAL A 459 -10.54 -14.24 17.27
C VAL A 459 -10.46 -14.91 18.64
N ALA A 460 -11.07 -14.31 19.66
CA ALA A 460 -11.19 -14.88 20.99
C ALA A 460 -12.40 -15.82 21.14
N GLU A 461 -13.34 -15.81 20.18
CA GLU A 461 -14.63 -16.50 20.27
C GLU A 461 -14.75 -17.69 19.30
N SER A 462 -14.06 -17.67 18.17
CA SER A 462 -14.19 -18.66 17.11
C SER A 462 -12.88 -18.92 16.35
N ASP A 463 -12.66 -20.18 16.03
CA ASP A 463 -11.62 -20.62 15.09
C ASP A 463 -11.87 -20.14 13.65
N ASN A 464 -13.10 -19.76 13.32
CA ASN A 464 -13.50 -19.36 11.97
C ASN A 464 -13.58 -17.84 11.86
N GLU A 465 -12.88 -17.28 10.88
CA GLU A 465 -13.01 -15.87 10.49
C GLU A 465 -14.46 -15.62 10.03
N PRO A 466 -15.13 -14.56 10.54
CA PRO A 466 -16.50 -14.24 10.17
C PRO A 466 -16.60 -13.94 8.68
N GLU A 467 -17.77 -14.21 8.11
CA GLU A 467 -18.03 -13.81 6.73
C GLU A 467 -17.96 -12.29 6.58
N SER A 468 -17.22 -11.82 5.58
CA SER A 468 -17.09 -10.40 5.30
C SER A 468 -18.45 -9.77 5.03
N THR A 469 -18.66 -8.58 5.61
CA THR A 469 -19.89 -7.81 5.37
C THR A 469 -20.00 -7.39 3.90
N VAL A 470 -21.20 -7.05 3.43
CA VAL A 470 -21.39 -6.58 2.05
C VAL A 470 -20.57 -5.30 1.79
N MET A 471 -20.44 -4.44 2.80
CA MET A 471 -19.62 -3.24 2.72
C MET A 471 -18.13 -3.57 2.62
N GLU A 472 -17.62 -4.50 3.43
CA GLU A 472 -16.24 -4.98 3.30
C GLU A 472 -15.97 -5.60 1.93
N LEU A 473 -16.90 -6.40 1.40
CA LEU A 473 -16.78 -6.97 0.05
C LEU A 473 -16.73 -5.88 -1.03
N ARG A 474 -17.52 -4.81 -0.89
CA ARG A 474 -17.51 -3.65 -1.80
C ARG A 474 -16.19 -2.88 -1.69
N THR A 475 -15.74 -2.56 -0.48
CA THR A 475 -14.43 -1.91 -0.23
C THR A 475 -13.28 -2.75 -0.76
N ASN A 476 -13.31 -4.06 -0.56
CA ASN A 476 -12.31 -5.00 -1.08
C ASN A 476 -12.25 -5.01 -2.60
N ALA A 477 -13.37 -4.76 -3.29
CA ALA A 477 -13.35 -4.65 -4.75
C ALA A 477 -12.71 -3.34 -5.23
N HIS A 478 -12.86 -2.26 -4.47
CA HIS A 478 -12.22 -0.96 -4.75
C HIS A 478 -10.71 -0.97 -4.52
N LYS A 479 -10.23 -1.89 -3.68
CA LYS A 479 -8.81 -2.07 -3.39
C LYS A 479 -7.94 -2.21 -4.63
N LEU A 480 -8.44 -2.81 -5.72
CA LEU A 480 -7.68 -2.91 -6.96
C LEU A 480 -7.46 -1.57 -7.64
N LEU A 481 -8.42 -0.66 -7.57
CA LEU A 481 -8.27 0.70 -8.11
C LEU A 481 -7.30 1.52 -7.25
N TRP A 482 -7.34 1.31 -5.94
CA TRP A 482 -6.41 1.91 -5.00
C TRP A 482 -4.96 1.46 -5.25
N GLU A 483 -4.75 0.15 -5.36
CA GLU A 483 -3.45 -0.43 -5.71
C GLU A 483 -2.96 0.06 -7.08
N ALA A 484 -3.87 0.31 -8.03
CA ALA A 484 -3.53 0.86 -9.34
C ALA A 484 -3.05 2.33 -9.31
N ILE A 485 -3.69 3.16 -8.48
CA ILE A 485 -3.25 4.53 -8.22
C ILE A 485 -1.88 4.50 -7.55
N ASP A 486 -1.75 3.72 -6.48
CA ASP A 486 -0.52 3.56 -5.73
C ASP A 486 0.62 3.07 -6.64
N TYR A 487 0.35 2.09 -7.51
CA TYR A 487 1.30 1.58 -8.48
C TYR A 487 1.84 2.69 -9.37
N THR A 488 0.96 3.54 -9.89
CA THR A 488 1.33 4.67 -10.75
C THR A 488 2.20 5.67 -10.01
N ILE A 489 1.83 6.01 -8.77
CA ILE A 489 2.58 6.98 -7.95
C ILE A 489 3.96 6.43 -7.58
N CYS A 490 4.06 5.16 -7.16
CA CYS A 490 5.32 4.54 -6.79
C CYS A 490 6.27 4.38 -7.99
N VAL A 491 5.73 4.10 -9.18
CA VAL A 491 6.51 4.01 -10.41
C VAL A 491 7.09 5.37 -10.78
N GLU A 492 6.31 6.45 -10.64
CA GLU A 492 6.71 7.81 -10.99
C GLU A 492 7.53 8.54 -9.92
N ALA A 493 7.66 7.98 -8.71
CA ALA A 493 8.39 8.62 -7.61
C ALA A 493 9.88 8.83 -7.91
N ASP A 494 10.47 9.89 -7.35
CA ASP A 494 11.91 10.14 -7.49
C ASP A 494 12.73 9.04 -6.83
N VAL A 495 12.24 8.56 -5.68
CA VAL A 495 12.83 7.46 -4.90
C VAL A 495 11.73 6.47 -4.52
N PHE A 496 11.96 5.18 -4.73
CA PHE A 496 11.08 4.12 -4.24
C PHE A 496 11.75 3.27 -3.16
N ILE A 497 10.99 2.96 -2.11
CA ILE A 497 11.43 2.16 -0.96
C ILE A 497 10.45 1.02 -0.69
N PRO A 498 10.88 -0.24 -0.83
CA PRO A 498 10.12 -1.39 -0.38
C PRO A 498 10.46 -1.74 1.08
N GLY A 499 9.46 -1.73 1.96
CA GLY A 499 9.55 -2.34 3.30
C GLY A 499 9.50 -3.87 3.25
N PHE A 500 8.76 -4.42 2.30
CA PHE A 500 8.70 -5.85 2.03
C PHE A 500 8.32 -6.18 0.59
N ASP A 501 8.94 -7.22 0.04
CA ASP A 501 8.88 -7.57 -1.38
C ASP A 501 8.25 -8.95 -1.63
N ARG A 502 7.71 -9.61 -0.59
CA ARG A 502 7.10 -10.94 -0.67
C ARG A 502 5.65 -10.97 -0.20
N ASP A 503 4.85 -11.86 -0.78
CA ASP A 503 3.44 -12.05 -0.46
C ASP A 503 3.24 -13.16 0.60
N GLY A 504 1.97 -13.46 0.90
CA GLY A 504 1.56 -14.54 1.83
C GLY A 504 1.78 -15.97 1.32
N LYS A 505 2.50 -16.15 0.21
CA LYS A 505 2.93 -17.42 -0.37
C LYS A 505 4.45 -17.47 -0.59
N GLY A 506 5.16 -16.39 -0.23
CA GLY A 506 6.60 -16.24 -0.43
C GLY A 506 7.01 -15.79 -1.84
N ASN A 507 6.06 -15.44 -2.71
CA ASN A 507 6.30 -14.96 -4.06
C ASN A 507 6.50 -13.44 -4.10
N PRO A 508 7.08 -12.89 -5.18
CA PRO A 508 7.19 -11.44 -5.39
C PRO A 508 5.82 -10.74 -5.34
N ASN A 509 5.72 -9.69 -4.52
CA ASN A 509 4.47 -8.96 -4.28
C ASN A 509 4.33 -7.68 -5.13
N PHE A 510 3.45 -6.77 -4.70
CA PHE A 510 3.25 -5.43 -5.27
C PHE A 510 4.55 -4.61 -5.37
N ALA A 511 5.35 -4.51 -4.30
CA ALA A 511 6.60 -3.77 -4.32
C ALA A 511 7.59 -4.34 -5.34
N SER A 512 7.65 -5.66 -5.47
CA SER A 512 8.45 -6.32 -6.51
C SER A 512 8.01 -5.94 -7.93
N LEU A 513 6.70 -5.85 -8.17
CA LEU A 513 6.16 -5.40 -9.46
C LEU A 513 6.52 -3.93 -9.75
N VAL A 514 6.46 -3.05 -8.75
CA VAL A 514 6.90 -1.65 -8.88
C VAL A 514 8.39 -1.58 -9.20
N MET A 515 9.22 -2.32 -8.46
CA MET A 515 10.68 -2.36 -8.70
C MET A 515 11.02 -2.82 -10.12
N GLY A 516 10.32 -3.83 -10.62
CA GLY A 516 10.51 -4.31 -11.99
C GLY A 516 10.08 -3.29 -13.05
N ASN A 517 8.95 -2.59 -12.84
CA ASN A 517 8.52 -1.54 -13.77
C ASN A 517 9.46 -0.33 -13.75
N ARG A 518 9.92 0.10 -12.58
CA ARG A 518 10.94 1.16 -12.47
C ARG A 518 12.22 0.79 -13.20
N LEU A 519 12.68 -0.46 -13.04
CA LEU A 519 13.84 -0.99 -13.76
C LEU A 519 13.65 -0.97 -15.29
N TYR A 520 12.43 -1.22 -15.77
CA TYR A 520 12.09 -1.09 -17.19
C TYR A 520 12.07 0.37 -17.67
N GLN A 521 11.29 1.22 -17.01
CA GLN A 521 11.05 2.60 -17.45
C GLN A 521 12.31 3.47 -17.37
N SER A 522 13.05 3.37 -16.26
CA SER A 522 14.29 4.11 -16.04
C SER A 522 15.13 3.36 -14.99
N ALA A 523 16.06 2.55 -15.47
CA ALA A 523 16.96 1.78 -14.60
C ALA A 523 17.80 2.68 -13.68
N ALA A 524 18.08 3.91 -14.11
CA ALA A 524 18.81 4.90 -13.32
C ALA A 524 17.98 5.53 -12.19
N SER A 525 16.65 5.36 -12.18
CA SER A 525 15.79 5.88 -11.12
C SER A 525 16.07 5.20 -9.78
N LYS A 526 16.21 5.99 -8.71
CA LYS A 526 16.59 5.48 -7.40
C LYS A 526 15.52 4.56 -6.82
N THR A 527 15.94 3.34 -6.54
CA THR A 527 15.11 2.31 -5.92
C THR A 527 15.94 1.56 -4.92
N TYR A 528 15.67 1.75 -3.63
CA TYR A 528 16.43 1.07 -2.59
C TYR A 528 16.03 -0.40 -2.53
N ARG A 529 17.03 -1.29 -2.51
CA ARG A 529 16.86 -2.72 -2.35
C ARG A 529 17.55 -3.13 -1.06
N PHE A 530 16.80 -3.09 0.02
CA PHE A 530 17.30 -3.37 1.35
C PHE A 530 17.67 -4.84 1.51
N ASP A 531 18.93 -5.13 1.85
CA ASP A 531 19.28 -6.44 2.38
C ASP A 531 18.80 -6.52 3.84
N ARG A 532 17.54 -6.91 4.01
CA ARG A 532 16.87 -6.95 5.32
C ARG A 532 17.66 -7.73 6.37
N LYS A 533 18.44 -8.74 5.97
CA LYS A 533 19.29 -9.50 6.89
C LYS A 533 20.40 -8.64 7.49
N GLU A 534 21.11 -7.90 6.64
CA GLU A 534 22.21 -7.04 7.10
C GLU A 534 21.67 -5.80 7.81
N ILE A 535 20.56 -5.24 7.33
CA ILE A 535 19.88 -4.13 8.00
C ILE A 535 19.39 -4.53 9.39
N ALA A 536 18.79 -5.72 9.55
CA ALA A 536 18.33 -6.19 10.86
C ALA A 536 19.49 -6.30 11.85
N LYS A 537 20.67 -6.73 11.42
CA LYS A 537 21.88 -6.75 12.27
C LYS A 537 22.31 -5.33 12.68
N LEU A 538 22.39 -4.41 11.71
CA LEU A 538 22.74 -3.01 11.99
C LEU A 538 21.74 -2.38 12.97
N LEU A 539 20.45 -2.63 12.81
CA LEU A 539 19.43 -2.10 13.73
C LEU A 539 19.53 -2.72 15.13
N GLU A 540 19.96 -3.97 15.24
CA GLU A 540 20.16 -4.64 16.53
C GLU A 540 21.33 -4.01 17.32
N GLU A 541 22.37 -3.53 16.64
CA GLU A 541 23.51 -2.82 17.26
C GLU A 541 23.08 -1.53 17.99
N ILE A 542 22.00 -0.90 17.56
CA ILE A 542 21.49 0.36 18.12
C ILE A 542 20.14 0.20 18.83
N ARG A 543 19.74 -1.04 19.15
CA ARG A 543 18.40 -1.33 19.68
C ARG A 543 18.05 -0.51 20.93
N ASP A 544 19.03 -0.31 21.80
CA ASP A 544 18.84 0.41 23.07
C ASP A 544 18.89 1.94 22.90
N GLN A 545 19.36 2.43 21.73
CA GLN A 545 19.62 3.83 21.43
C GLN A 545 19.26 4.20 19.98
N PHE A 546 18.07 3.79 19.51
CA PHE A 546 17.64 3.98 18.11
C PHE A 546 17.74 5.43 17.61
N TYR A 547 17.62 6.40 18.51
CA TYR A 547 17.57 7.83 18.23
C TYR A 547 18.93 8.54 18.43
N GLN A 548 19.96 7.79 18.85
CA GLN A 548 21.33 8.27 19.13
C GLN A 548 22.36 7.38 18.43
N ALA A 549 22.31 7.32 17.10
CA ALA A 549 23.28 6.56 16.33
C ALA A 549 24.65 7.28 16.26
N ASN A 550 25.72 6.52 16.47
CA ASN A 550 27.09 7.02 16.33
C ASN A 550 27.49 7.19 14.84
N HIS A 551 28.56 7.93 14.60
CA HIS A 551 29.03 8.22 13.24
C HIS A 551 29.44 6.95 12.45
N THR A 552 30.03 5.96 13.13
CA THR A 552 30.47 4.71 12.52
C THR A 552 29.30 3.87 12.01
N TRP A 553 28.21 3.82 12.76
CA TRP A 553 26.98 3.16 12.35
C TRP A 553 26.33 3.88 11.17
N ILE A 554 26.20 5.21 11.23
CA ILE A 554 25.64 6.03 10.14
C ILE A 554 26.44 5.79 8.85
N THR A 555 27.76 5.80 8.93
CA THR A 555 28.65 5.54 7.78
C THR A 555 28.45 4.12 7.23
N SER A 556 28.23 3.13 8.09
CA SER A 556 27.97 1.74 7.70
C SER A 556 26.63 1.59 6.99
N VAL A 557 25.56 2.24 7.48
CA VAL A 557 24.26 2.28 6.79
C VAL A 557 24.38 2.96 5.44
N ARG A 558 25.02 4.13 5.37
CA ARG A 558 25.23 4.88 4.11
C ARG A 558 25.97 4.05 3.07
N ARG A 559 27.06 3.40 3.46
CA ARG A 559 27.85 2.51 2.61
C ARG A 559 27.03 1.30 2.15
N HIS A 560 26.27 0.68 3.05
CA HIS A 560 25.40 -0.44 2.72
C HIS A 560 24.34 -0.06 1.69
N LEU A 561 23.66 1.08 1.87
CA LEU A 561 22.64 1.55 0.94
C LEU A 561 23.22 1.90 -0.43
N ARG A 562 24.33 2.64 -0.48
CA ARG A 562 25.02 2.98 -1.74
C ARG A 562 25.37 1.74 -2.53
N ARG A 563 26.02 0.76 -1.90
CA ARG A 563 26.44 -0.49 -2.56
C ARG A 563 25.25 -1.27 -3.12
N ASN A 564 24.16 -1.38 -2.36
CA ASN A 564 22.99 -2.16 -2.77
C ASN A 564 22.16 -1.52 -3.90
N LEU A 565 22.38 -0.24 -4.25
CA LEU A 565 21.72 0.37 -5.41
C LEU A 565 22.09 -0.35 -6.71
N VAL A 566 23.33 -0.85 -6.82
CA VAL A 566 23.82 -1.60 -8.00
C VAL A 566 23.93 -3.09 -7.70
N ASP A 567 24.64 -3.48 -6.62
CA ASP A 567 24.87 -4.91 -6.31
C ASP A 567 23.57 -5.66 -6.01
N GLY A 568 22.58 -4.96 -5.44
CA GLY A 568 21.28 -5.52 -5.11
C GLY A 568 20.52 -6.00 -6.34
N LEU A 569 20.73 -5.39 -7.51
CA LEU A 569 20.09 -5.81 -8.75
C LEU A 569 20.58 -7.18 -9.23
N THR A 570 21.86 -7.48 -9.09
CA THR A 570 22.41 -8.81 -9.41
C THR A 570 21.78 -9.89 -8.52
N LYS A 571 21.67 -9.61 -7.22
CA LYS A 571 21.02 -10.49 -6.26
C LYS A 571 19.54 -10.72 -6.63
N GLU A 572 18.81 -9.66 -6.95
CA GLU A 572 17.40 -9.78 -7.37
C GLU A 572 17.23 -10.54 -8.68
N SER A 573 18.11 -10.37 -9.66
CA SER A 573 18.07 -11.16 -10.90
C SER A 573 18.08 -12.66 -10.63
N THR A 574 18.82 -13.11 -9.61
CA THR A 574 18.89 -14.54 -9.24
C THR A 574 17.72 -14.98 -8.34
N ARG A 575 17.13 -14.06 -7.57
CA ARG A 575 16.17 -14.37 -6.51
C ARG A 575 14.71 -14.14 -6.93
N SER A 576 14.41 -13.02 -7.57
CA SER A 576 13.05 -12.60 -7.90
C SER A 576 12.64 -13.06 -9.30
N LYS A 577 13.54 -12.96 -10.29
CA LYS A 577 13.27 -13.35 -11.69
C LYS A 577 12.75 -14.78 -11.85
N PRO A 578 13.31 -15.81 -11.17
CA PRO A 578 12.81 -17.18 -11.30
C PRO A 578 11.41 -17.39 -10.71
N LEU A 579 10.93 -16.46 -9.87
CA LEU A 579 9.61 -16.51 -9.25
C LEU A 579 8.58 -15.66 -10.00
N SER A 580 8.99 -14.51 -10.55
CA SER A 580 8.12 -13.64 -11.34
C SER A 580 8.93 -12.86 -12.37
N PHE A 581 8.58 -13.01 -13.65
CA PHE A 581 9.25 -12.31 -14.75
C PHE A 581 9.16 -10.78 -14.59
N LEU A 582 7.98 -10.26 -14.25
CA LEU A 582 7.76 -8.80 -14.15
C LEU A 582 8.42 -8.18 -12.92
N SER A 583 8.85 -8.98 -11.93
CA SER A 583 9.64 -8.48 -10.80
C SER A 583 11.06 -8.08 -11.21
N PHE A 584 11.57 -8.64 -12.30
CA PHE A 584 12.89 -8.33 -12.86
C PHE A 584 12.90 -8.58 -14.39
N PRO A 585 12.49 -7.58 -15.19
CA PRO A 585 12.28 -7.74 -16.65
C PRO A 585 13.55 -7.69 -17.51
N VAL A 586 14.74 -7.55 -16.91
CA VAL A 586 16.03 -7.42 -17.61
C VAL A 586 16.67 -8.81 -17.80
N PRO A 587 17.32 -9.11 -18.94
CA PRO A 587 17.62 -8.23 -20.08
C PRO A 587 16.56 -8.20 -21.20
N GLU A 588 15.47 -8.96 -21.09
CA GLU A 588 14.52 -9.18 -22.19
C GLU A 588 13.80 -7.89 -22.60
N CYS A 589 13.44 -7.05 -21.63
CA CYS A 589 12.72 -5.80 -21.85
C CYS A 589 13.64 -4.56 -21.96
N SER A 590 14.95 -4.73 -22.12
CA SER A 590 15.92 -3.62 -22.09
C SER A 590 17.01 -3.74 -23.13
N CYS A 591 17.57 -2.62 -23.56
CA CYS A 591 18.78 -2.56 -24.40
C CYS A 591 19.83 -1.64 -23.77
N SER A 592 21.09 -1.81 -24.14
CA SER A 592 22.19 -0.95 -23.69
C SER A 592 22.69 -0.04 -24.82
N LYS A 593 22.91 1.24 -24.54
CA LYS A 593 23.67 2.13 -25.43
C LYS A 593 25.17 1.97 -25.17
N ILE A 594 25.95 1.89 -26.24
CA ILE A 594 27.42 1.90 -26.16
C ILE A 594 27.88 3.35 -26.18
N ASN A 595 28.65 3.79 -25.19
CA ASN A 595 29.37 5.06 -25.25
C ASN A 595 30.47 4.93 -26.33
N SER A 596 30.31 5.62 -27.46
CA SER A 596 31.22 5.55 -28.62
C SER A 596 32.63 6.11 -28.39
N THR A 597 33.02 6.47 -27.17
CA THR A 597 34.31 7.11 -26.85
C THR A 597 35.44 6.15 -26.45
N LYS A 598 35.27 4.83 -26.53
CA LYS A 598 36.37 3.85 -26.37
C LYS A 598 36.62 3.01 -27.63
N VAL A 599 36.68 3.65 -28.80
CA VAL A 599 37.38 3.10 -29.97
C VAL A 599 38.58 3.99 -30.28
N SER A 600 39.60 3.91 -29.42
CA SER A 600 40.96 4.23 -29.82
C SER A 600 41.77 2.96 -29.59
N SER A 601 42.34 2.46 -30.68
CA SER A 601 43.33 1.39 -30.71
C SER A 601 44.37 1.57 -29.61
N HIS A 602 44.45 0.63 -28.67
CA HIS A 602 45.69 -0.02 -28.23
C HIS A 602 45.32 -1.13 -27.24
N ALA A 603 45.81 -2.34 -27.52
CA ALA A 603 45.69 -3.50 -26.66
C ALA A 603 46.56 -3.32 -25.41
N SER A 604 45.94 -3.07 -24.27
CA SER A 604 46.51 -3.34 -22.94
C SER A 604 45.45 -3.20 -21.85
N SER A 605 45.15 -4.33 -21.20
CA SER A 605 44.45 -4.52 -19.91
C SER A 605 42.98 -4.04 -19.79
N PRO A 606 42.06 -4.89 -19.28
CA PRO A 606 40.67 -4.51 -19.08
C PRO A 606 40.58 -3.57 -17.87
N SER A 607 40.45 -2.27 -18.12
CA SER A 607 40.00 -1.31 -17.10
C SER A 607 38.59 -1.71 -16.63
N SER A 608 38.41 -1.84 -15.32
CA SER A 608 37.23 -2.29 -14.56
C SER A 608 35.94 -1.47 -14.77
N ASN A 609 35.46 -1.37 -16.01
CA ASN A 609 34.22 -0.70 -16.33
C ASN A 609 33.03 -1.68 -16.27
N SER A 610 32.23 -1.54 -15.21
CA SER A 610 30.89 -2.11 -14.97
C SER A 610 30.80 -3.64 -14.86
N GLN A 611 30.70 -4.15 -13.62
CA GLN A 611 30.33 -5.56 -13.35
C GLN A 611 28.84 -5.85 -13.63
N PHE A 612 28.02 -4.81 -13.81
CA PHE A 612 26.57 -4.92 -13.95
C PHE A 612 26.09 -5.62 -15.24
N PRO A 613 26.66 -5.36 -16.44
CA PRO A 613 26.26 -6.08 -17.67
C PRO A 613 26.71 -7.55 -17.69
N ALA A 614 27.81 -7.88 -17.01
CA ALA A 614 28.37 -9.24 -17.03
C ALA A 614 27.51 -10.25 -16.25
N ALA A 615 26.77 -9.80 -15.23
CA ALA A 615 25.98 -10.67 -14.35
C ALA A 615 24.55 -10.97 -14.85
N LEU A 616 24.04 -10.19 -15.82
CA LEU A 616 22.63 -10.25 -16.27
C LEU A 616 22.43 -10.97 -17.62
N GLY A 617 23.48 -11.59 -18.16
CA GLY A 617 23.48 -12.18 -19.50
C GLY A 617 23.74 -11.15 -20.60
N ALA A 618 23.70 -11.56 -21.87
CA ALA A 618 24.02 -10.70 -23.01
C ALA A 618 22.94 -9.61 -23.21
N ILE A 619 23.18 -8.41 -22.67
CA ILE A 619 22.35 -7.24 -22.96
C ILE A 619 22.62 -6.81 -24.40
N HIS A 620 21.57 -6.72 -25.21
CA HIS A 620 21.70 -6.32 -26.61
C HIS A 620 21.83 -4.80 -26.77
N GLN A 621 22.50 -4.39 -27.84
CA GLN A 621 22.63 -3.00 -28.20
C GLN A 621 21.28 -2.38 -28.59
N CYS A 622 21.03 -1.14 -28.18
CA CYS A 622 19.87 -0.40 -28.62
C CYS A 622 19.90 -0.12 -30.14
N PRO A 623 18.74 -0.05 -30.81
CA PRO A 623 18.66 0.36 -32.21
C PRO A 623 19.32 1.72 -32.46
N SER A 624 19.84 1.92 -33.67
CA SER A 624 20.59 3.13 -34.05
C SER A 624 19.82 4.44 -33.85
N TRP A 625 18.49 4.46 -34.07
CA TRP A 625 17.66 5.65 -33.88
C TRP A 625 17.57 6.10 -32.41
N MET A 626 17.79 5.19 -31.44
CA MET A 626 17.87 5.55 -30.03
C MET A 626 19.22 6.17 -29.67
N ASN A 627 20.24 6.06 -30.53
CA ASN A 627 21.58 6.59 -30.25
C ASN A 627 21.73 8.09 -30.61
N GLY A 628 20.72 8.70 -31.21
CA GLY A 628 20.61 10.16 -31.32
C GLY A 628 20.10 10.75 -30.00
N ASP A 629 20.58 11.94 -29.65
CA ASP A 629 20.26 12.71 -28.44
C ASP A 629 21.10 12.37 -27.20
N MET A 630 22.34 12.86 -27.18
CA MET A 630 22.97 13.27 -25.92
C MET A 630 23.68 14.61 -26.13
N VAL A 631 23.07 15.69 -25.66
CA VAL A 631 23.83 16.88 -25.23
C VAL A 631 24.51 16.47 -23.93
N PRO A 632 25.85 16.49 -23.84
CA PRO A 632 26.52 16.19 -22.58
C PRO A 632 26.14 17.28 -21.57
N GLY A 633 25.41 16.90 -20.52
CA GLY A 633 25.39 17.70 -19.29
C GLY A 633 26.82 17.87 -18.76
N PRO A 634 27.11 18.93 -18.00
CA PRO A 634 28.47 19.25 -17.59
C PRO A 634 29.09 18.05 -16.86
N ARG A 635 30.20 17.55 -17.40
CA ARG A 635 31.00 16.46 -16.83
C ARG A 635 31.66 16.99 -15.56
N GLY A 636 31.05 16.71 -14.41
CA GLY A 636 31.77 16.69 -13.15
C GLY A 636 32.52 15.37 -13.07
N ASP A 637 33.81 15.41 -13.37
CA ASP A 637 34.77 14.32 -13.14
C ASP A 637 34.96 14.21 -11.63
N GLU A 638 34.04 13.50 -10.98
CA GLU A 638 34.15 13.12 -9.58
C GLU A 638 33.72 11.66 -9.51
N SER A 639 34.69 10.78 -9.32
CA SER A 639 34.50 9.42 -8.84
C SER A 639 33.61 9.50 -7.60
N GLU A 640 32.47 8.79 -7.55
CA GLU A 640 31.70 8.66 -6.31
C GLU A 640 32.51 7.98 -5.19
N GLU A 641 33.68 7.44 -5.51
CA GLU A 641 34.65 6.88 -4.59
C GLU A 641 35.46 7.95 -3.83
N ASP A 642 35.43 9.23 -4.23
CA ASP A 642 36.25 10.30 -3.61
C ASP A 642 35.45 11.32 -2.75
N LEU A 643 34.15 11.13 -2.54
CA LEU A 643 33.34 12.02 -1.67
C LEU A 643 33.25 11.52 -0.22
N ASP A 644 34.31 10.85 0.26
CA ASP A 644 34.38 10.28 1.60
C ASP A 644 35.08 11.21 2.62
N GLU A 645 35.51 12.42 2.23
CA GLU A 645 36.12 13.38 3.17
C GLU A 645 35.28 14.67 3.30
N ASP A 646 34.98 15.01 4.56
CA ASP A 646 34.33 16.22 5.06
C ASP A 646 32.82 16.39 4.89
N ASP A 647 32.09 15.70 5.78
CA ASP A 647 30.82 16.20 6.33
C ASP A 647 30.89 16.14 7.87
N SER A 648 31.95 16.72 8.43
CA SER A 648 32.22 16.82 9.86
C SER A 648 31.38 17.92 10.56
N SER A 649 30.62 18.72 9.82
CA SER A 649 29.92 19.90 10.35
C SER A 649 28.45 19.71 10.74
N SER A 650 27.89 18.49 10.74
CA SER A 650 26.48 18.29 11.15
C SER A 650 26.22 17.03 11.98
N ILE A 651 27.12 16.70 12.92
CA ILE A 651 26.98 15.49 13.74
C ILE A 651 26.53 15.85 15.15
N GLY A 652 25.23 15.67 15.40
CA GLY A 652 24.64 15.71 16.75
C GLY A 652 23.16 15.34 16.74
N LEU A 653 22.86 14.08 17.11
CA LEU A 653 21.54 13.42 17.21
C LEU A 653 20.72 13.37 15.89
N LEU A 654 20.23 12.18 15.54
CA LEU A 654 19.32 11.95 14.40
C LEU A 654 18.07 12.87 14.40
N PHE A 655 17.76 13.50 15.54
CA PHE A 655 16.51 14.22 15.83
C PHE A 655 16.65 15.56 16.57
N ARG A 656 17.83 16.22 16.64
CA ARG A 656 17.91 17.53 17.30
C ARG A 656 17.04 18.56 16.56
N GLN A 657 16.07 19.14 17.27
CA GLN A 657 15.24 20.26 16.79
C GLN A 657 16.13 21.50 16.59
N SER A 658 16.14 22.07 15.39
CA SER A 658 16.60 23.44 15.16
C SER A 658 15.49 24.40 15.60
N SER A 659 15.41 24.69 16.90
CA SER A 659 14.61 25.80 17.41
C SER A 659 15.47 27.06 17.38
N GLU A 660 15.33 27.89 16.34
CA GLU A 660 15.82 29.27 16.39
C GLU A 660 14.80 30.26 15.81
N ASN A 661 14.61 31.34 16.59
CA ASN A 661 13.99 32.65 16.32
C ASN A 661 12.46 32.74 16.53
N ARG A 662 11.90 33.65 17.33
CA ARG A 662 12.33 34.96 17.88
C ARG A 662 11.39 35.36 19.03
N GLU A 663 11.90 35.92 20.13
CA GLU A 663 11.45 37.20 20.73
C GLU A 663 12.29 37.54 21.98
N GLY A 664 12.61 38.83 22.15
CA GLY A 664 13.62 39.33 23.10
C GLY A 664 13.07 40.15 24.27
N GLY A 665 14.01 40.66 25.07
CA GLY A 665 13.83 41.48 26.27
C GLY A 665 13.66 40.63 27.54
N GLY A 666 14.31 40.88 28.68
CA GLY A 666 15.22 41.93 29.13
C GLY A 666 15.86 41.50 30.46
N GLU A 667 16.79 42.31 30.94
CA GLU A 667 17.70 42.14 32.08
C GLU A 667 17.05 41.73 33.42
N MET A 668 17.79 40.99 34.27
CA MET A 668 18.46 41.54 35.48
C MET A 668 18.82 40.43 36.50
N SER A 669 20.11 40.32 36.81
CA SER A 669 20.79 40.01 38.11
C SER A 669 20.30 38.88 39.04
N ASN A 670 21.15 37.87 39.28
CA ASN A 670 21.93 37.74 40.53
C ASN A 670 22.81 36.44 40.54
N LYS A 671 24.12 36.66 40.66
CA LYS A 671 25.13 35.82 41.34
C LYS A 671 24.74 35.68 42.84
N GLU A 672 25.15 34.72 43.67
CA GLU A 672 26.31 33.83 43.76
C GLU A 672 25.99 32.77 44.85
N ASP A 673 26.64 31.60 44.76
CA ASP A 673 27.21 30.73 45.81
C ASP A 673 26.34 30.23 46.99
N THR A 674 26.37 28.96 47.39
CA THR A 674 27.55 28.24 47.92
C THR A 674 27.26 26.74 48.14
N GLN A 675 28.32 25.94 48.06
CA GLN A 675 28.44 24.52 48.45
C GLN A 675 28.13 24.27 49.94
N ILE A 676 27.58 23.09 50.25
CA ILE A 676 27.86 22.36 51.49
C ILE A 676 27.95 20.85 51.13
N GLU A 677 29.17 20.33 51.13
CA GLU A 677 29.46 18.93 51.44
C GLU A 677 29.40 18.77 52.96
N ASP A 678 28.85 17.66 53.45
CA ASP A 678 29.36 17.00 54.65
C ASP A 678 29.04 15.50 54.58
N GLN A 679 30.12 14.74 54.56
CA GLN A 679 30.33 13.34 54.93
C GLN A 679 30.11 13.27 56.46
N GLU A 680 29.58 12.22 57.11
CA GLU A 680 30.17 10.90 57.30
C GLU A 680 29.38 10.19 58.45
N GLU A 681 29.64 8.89 58.65
CA GLU A 681 29.33 8.04 59.82
C GLU A 681 27.93 7.42 59.95
N LEU A 682 27.72 6.15 60.35
CA LEU A 682 28.52 4.93 60.58
C LEU A 682 27.47 3.83 60.92
N GLU A 683 27.81 2.56 60.66
CA GLU A 683 27.39 1.31 61.33
C GLU A 683 25.92 1.13 61.82
N GLY A 684 25.20 0.04 61.57
CA GLY A 684 25.55 -1.36 61.40
C GLY A 684 24.47 -2.23 62.11
N GLY A 685 24.30 -3.48 61.67
CA GLY A 685 23.79 -4.56 62.53
C GLY A 685 22.31 -4.97 62.47
N GLU A 686 22.10 -6.18 61.94
CA GLU A 686 21.10 -7.21 62.32
C GLU A 686 19.59 -6.95 62.14
N ARG A 687 19.00 -7.49 61.05
CA ARG A 687 18.32 -8.80 61.00
C ARG A 687 17.71 -9.08 59.64
#